data_AF-A0A1E5DZ64-F1
#
_entry.id   AF-A0A1E5DZ64-F1
#
_cell.length_a   1.000
_cell.length_b   1.000
_cell.length_c   1.000
_cell.angle_alpha   90.00
_cell.angle_beta   90.00
_cell.angle_gamma   90.00
#
_symmetry.space_group_name_H-M   'P 1'
#
loop_
_entity.id
_entity.type
_entity.pdbx_description
1 polymer ?
#
loop_
_entity_poly.entity_id
_entity_poly.type
_entity_poly.pdbx_seq_one_letter_code
_entity_poly.pdbx_strand_id
1 'polypeptide(L)'
;MNYINSDNKNGLWELAIKGIEGPILASEYLGLYGSTPDEARTASIKKKIVVHSAEGEDFIQCGYCGLPIRYRARSATSRAAFYHKHIPELDEVDCPFHSDYHGDFAFTEAEMHETQWHFRTKHFIAGTLRESDQIKRDSVQVEKFVFAEKGTSKKWRKPDIYFEDTNGNRFAIELIQGWLDPEIIHAREQFFLEEEINLIWLFSEGRSDSIFYYIMYGIALEAHPESFVEFERKVKDIQCNAFVFSQEALVKSQESGEFYFEAHFPEFDFQSTELFLEMSYGCQMVVLSDLMLSPERLPYAINTKAALHGKQQELSAAIQEKAQRESRQSVKRIYQLIDQIDSRGEKGELSSLALAHLSDEINECFDYVLQEYDERNSLFELARQAIAQARTRLEERQRKAERIDHAKELRGLYHQIVYVRRVLNQDVTVQELTDIRYHLADVMSDYWNVISSDLSSPIWRRYLNILLEKIGAQTTSLAKDLPKPVAIWSITNDLLSYPLEKRMQLFEVHSPLGIEMSNQLSAYSVNKSPQETQELKNKLDEIKHRTKVQFLNKNWKVLMGSWDPEHNCLDTFLRAGDLLCIEEPSELQGHEQDWVEGVLNNFVGRLATQVNEFYSAVFEMSYVRVDNIRLGKLLVFWDWLEKGGFLFGQPVSEEKAAELRKYLSEQHV
;
A
#
# COMPACT_ATOMS: atom_id res chain seq x y z
N MET A 1 -20.16 59.87 38.68
CA MET A 1 -18.93 60.54 39.16
C MET A 1 -18.80 60.25 40.66
N ASN A 2 -18.06 59.20 40.99
CA ASN A 2 -17.79 58.83 42.38
C ASN A 2 -16.67 59.73 42.88
N TYR A 3 -16.99 60.70 43.74
CA TYR A 3 -15.98 61.39 44.53
C TYR A 3 -15.24 60.33 45.35
N ILE A 4 -13.94 60.13 45.08
CA ILE A 4 -13.07 59.31 45.91
C ILE A 4 -13.16 59.86 47.33
N ASN A 5 -13.69 59.05 48.25
CA ASN A 5 -13.87 59.39 49.65
C ASN A 5 -12.50 59.78 50.26
N SER A 6 -12.45 60.75 51.18
CA SER A 6 -11.18 61.28 51.72
C SER A 6 -10.26 60.21 52.34
N ASP A 7 -10.83 59.08 52.75
CA ASP A 7 -10.08 57.92 53.26
C ASP A 7 -9.25 57.22 52.15
N ASN A 8 -9.75 57.17 50.92
CA ASN A 8 -9.04 56.56 49.78
C ASN A 8 -7.89 57.44 49.29
N LYS A 9 -7.97 58.77 49.42
CA LYS A 9 -6.87 59.66 49.01
C LYS A 9 -5.60 59.41 49.82
N ASN A 10 -5.72 59.23 51.14
CA ASN A 10 -4.55 58.99 51.98
C ASN A 10 -3.91 57.60 51.74
N GLY A 11 -4.66 56.64 51.21
CA GLY A 11 -4.14 55.32 50.82
C GLY A 11 -3.31 55.33 49.53
N LEU A 12 -3.39 56.40 48.74
CA LEU A 12 -2.71 56.53 47.44
C LEU A 12 -1.70 57.68 47.40
N TRP A 13 -1.68 58.51 48.45
CA TRP A 13 -0.90 59.74 48.47
C TRP A 13 0.43 59.52 49.16
N GLU A 14 1.49 59.44 48.37
CA GLU A 14 2.86 59.44 48.86
C GLU A 14 3.29 60.82 49.36
N LEU A 15 3.95 60.83 50.51
CA LEU A 15 4.51 61.99 51.17
C LEU A 15 6.02 61.82 51.33
N ALA A 16 6.79 62.83 50.95
CA ALA A 16 8.18 62.95 51.36
C ALA A 16 8.23 63.66 52.71
N ILE A 17 8.69 62.97 53.75
CA ILE A 17 8.67 63.47 55.13
C ILE A 17 10.09 63.57 55.65
N LYS A 18 10.46 64.75 56.16
CA LYS A 18 11.81 64.97 56.68
C LYS A 18 12.09 64.05 57.87
N GLY A 19 13.15 63.26 57.76
CA GLY A 19 13.56 62.27 58.76
C GLY A 19 13.02 60.85 58.52
N ILE A 20 12.30 60.61 57.42
CA ILE A 20 11.97 59.26 56.92
C ILE A 20 12.73 59.08 55.60
N GLU A 21 13.45 57.96 55.46
CA GLU A 21 14.12 57.62 54.19
C GLU A 21 13.08 57.13 53.17
N GLY A 22 12.95 57.86 52.06
CA GLY A 22 12.02 57.53 50.98
C GLY A 22 10.59 58.08 51.16
N PRO A 23 9.75 57.99 50.11
CA PRO A 23 8.35 58.34 50.19
C PRO A 23 7.59 57.36 51.10
N ILE A 24 6.61 57.86 51.85
CA ILE A 24 5.71 57.06 52.70
C ILE A 24 4.25 57.40 52.37
N LEU A 25 3.37 56.40 52.37
CA LEU A 25 1.93 56.66 52.17
C LEU A 25 1.37 57.48 53.32
N ALA A 26 0.50 58.44 52.99
CA ALA A 26 -0.17 59.28 53.97
C ALA A 26 -0.94 58.46 55.02
N SER A 27 -1.53 57.33 54.62
CA SER A 27 -2.19 56.36 55.52
C SER A 27 -1.22 55.67 56.48
N GLU A 28 -0.07 55.21 55.99
CA GLU A 28 0.96 54.54 56.78
C GLU A 28 1.63 55.50 57.77
N TYR A 29 1.92 56.72 57.32
CA TYR A 29 2.44 57.76 58.22
C TYR A 29 1.47 58.07 59.36
N LEU A 30 0.15 58.11 59.08
CA LEU A 30 -0.87 58.23 60.11
C LEU A 30 -0.94 57.00 61.02
N GLY A 31 -0.61 55.82 60.50
CA GLY A 31 -0.51 54.55 61.22
C GLY A 31 0.66 54.49 62.20
N LEU A 32 1.77 55.21 61.95
CA LEU A 32 2.92 55.30 62.87
C LEU A 32 2.54 55.87 64.25
N TYR A 33 1.43 56.60 64.35
CA TYR A 33 0.93 57.16 65.60
C TYR A 33 0.06 56.18 66.41
N GLY A 34 -0.20 54.97 65.92
CA GLY A 34 -0.91 53.90 66.64
C GLY A 34 -2.25 54.34 67.23
N SER A 35 -2.54 53.93 68.47
CA SER A 35 -3.78 54.26 69.21
C SER A 35 -3.81 55.69 69.79
N THR A 36 -2.90 56.58 69.38
CA THR A 36 -2.86 57.96 69.89
C THR A 36 -4.15 58.70 69.54
N PRO A 37 -4.79 59.43 70.48
CA PRO A 37 -5.98 60.22 70.18
C PRO A 37 -5.75 61.20 69.02
N ASP A 38 -6.75 61.31 68.13
CA ASP A 38 -6.69 62.13 66.91
C ASP A 38 -6.20 63.56 67.14
N GLU A 39 -6.60 64.16 68.26
CA GLU A 39 -6.27 65.52 68.67
C GLU A 39 -4.77 65.68 68.98
N ALA A 40 -4.20 64.73 69.73
CA ALA A 40 -2.78 64.72 70.07
C ALA A 40 -1.90 64.42 68.85
N ARG A 41 -2.34 63.48 68.00
CA ARG A 41 -1.70 63.20 66.70
C ARG A 41 -1.66 64.44 65.81
N THR A 42 -2.80 65.11 65.66
CA THR A 42 -2.92 66.32 64.85
C THR A 42 -2.06 67.46 65.37
N ALA A 43 -2.04 67.68 66.69
CA ALA A 43 -1.20 68.71 67.30
C ALA A 43 0.30 68.41 67.08
N SER A 44 0.71 67.15 67.17
CA SER A 44 2.09 66.72 66.91
C SER A 44 2.52 66.97 65.46
N ILE A 45 1.72 66.53 64.48
CA ILE A 45 2.00 66.74 63.06
C ILE A 45 2.06 68.25 62.74
N LYS A 46 1.07 69.04 63.20
CA LYS A 46 1.06 70.49 62.97
C LYS A 46 2.24 71.20 63.62
N LYS A 47 2.64 70.80 64.84
CA LYS A 47 3.81 71.37 65.52
C LYS A 47 5.09 71.13 64.71
N LYS A 48 5.30 69.91 64.19
CA LYS A 48 6.47 69.61 63.34
C LYS A 48 6.47 70.43 62.04
N ILE A 49 5.32 70.58 61.40
CA ILE A 49 5.17 71.44 60.20
C ILE A 49 5.52 72.90 60.51
N VAL A 50 5.01 73.46 61.62
CA VAL A 50 5.25 74.86 62.00
C VAL A 50 6.72 75.11 62.36
N VAL A 51 7.37 74.18 63.07
CA VAL A 51 8.79 74.30 63.45
C VAL A 51 9.68 74.37 62.22
N HIS A 52 9.57 73.41 61.30
CA HIS A 52 10.39 73.41 60.09
C HIS A 52 10.03 74.58 59.16
N SER A 53 8.76 74.97 59.07
CA SER A 53 8.35 76.12 58.27
C SER A 53 8.93 77.44 58.80
N ALA A 54 9.18 77.57 60.11
CA ALA A 54 9.85 78.73 60.69
C ALA A 54 11.37 78.75 60.39
N GLU A 55 11.95 77.59 60.10
CA GLU A 55 13.35 77.40 59.69
C GLU A 55 13.54 77.52 58.16
N GLY A 56 12.48 77.83 57.42
CA GLY A 56 12.50 78.00 55.96
C GLY A 56 12.41 76.69 55.17
N GLU A 57 12.02 75.58 55.82
CA GLU A 57 11.98 74.25 55.23
C GLU A 57 10.59 73.62 55.31
N ASP A 58 10.26 72.76 54.35
CA ASP A 58 8.99 72.03 54.35
C ASP A 58 9.16 70.66 55.01
N PHE A 59 8.42 70.44 56.11
CA PHE A 59 8.46 69.15 56.84
C PHE A 59 7.84 68.00 56.05
N ILE A 60 6.81 68.29 55.24
CA ILE A 60 6.07 67.31 54.43
C ILE A 60 5.88 67.90 53.04
N GLN A 61 6.28 67.14 52.02
CA GLN A 61 6.08 67.46 50.61
C GLN A 61 5.28 66.35 49.92
N CYS A 62 4.55 66.72 48.86
CA CYS A 62 3.84 65.77 48.02
C CYS A 62 4.84 64.92 47.25
N GLY A 63 4.75 63.59 47.32
CA GLY A 63 5.59 62.69 46.51
C GLY A 63 5.37 62.86 45.00
N TYR A 64 4.19 63.32 44.59
CA TYR A 64 3.83 63.52 43.18
C TYR A 64 4.36 64.84 42.60
N CYS A 65 4.07 65.98 43.24
CA CYS A 65 4.41 67.30 42.70
C CYS A 65 5.51 68.06 43.48
N GLY A 66 6.04 67.50 44.56
CA GLY A 66 7.06 68.14 45.40
C GLY A 66 6.56 69.34 46.23
N LEU A 67 5.29 69.73 46.11
CA LEU A 67 4.76 70.91 46.79
C LEU A 67 4.52 70.68 48.28
N PRO A 68 4.57 71.75 49.11
CA PRO A 68 4.40 71.63 50.56
C PRO A 68 2.99 71.21 50.97
N ILE A 69 2.91 70.24 51.89
CA ILE A 69 1.66 69.67 52.38
C ILE A 69 1.38 70.09 53.82
N ARG A 70 0.11 70.41 54.09
CA ARG A 70 -0.41 70.74 55.42
C ARG A 70 -1.38 69.69 55.91
N TYR A 71 -1.59 69.66 57.22
CA TYR A 71 -2.51 68.73 57.86
C TYR A 71 -3.67 69.47 58.54
N ARG A 72 -4.92 69.13 58.18
CA ARG A 72 -6.14 69.70 58.77
C ARG A 72 -6.64 68.78 59.90
N ALA A 73 -7.08 69.41 60.99
CA ALA A 73 -7.69 68.70 62.12
C ALA A 73 -9.10 68.23 61.75
N ARG A 74 -9.55 67.13 62.37
CA ARG A 74 -10.96 66.74 62.32
C ARG A 74 -11.84 67.84 62.93
N SER A 75 -12.93 68.18 62.26
CA SER A 75 -14.00 69.06 62.77
C SER A 75 -15.34 68.31 62.81
N ALA A 76 -16.39 68.95 63.34
CA ALA A 76 -17.75 68.40 63.34
C ALA A 76 -18.28 68.09 61.92
N THR A 77 -17.71 68.71 60.89
CA THR A 77 -18.15 68.61 59.49
C THR A 77 -17.09 68.07 58.53
N SER A 78 -15.85 67.81 58.98
CA SER A 78 -14.78 67.34 58.11
C SER A 78 -13.80 66.43 58.85
N ARG A 79 -13.26 65.41 58.15
CA ARG A 79 -12.25 64.51 58.71
C ARG A 79 -10.86 65.16 58.70
N ALA A 80 -9.96 64.61 59.51
CA ALA A 80 -8.56 65.00 59.45
C ALA A 80 -7.97 64.55 58.10
N ALA A 81 -7.27 65.44 57.40
CA ALA A 81 -6.78 65.17 56.06
C ALA A 81 -5.52 65.97 55.74
N PHE A 82 -4.64 65.39 54.93
CA PHE A 82 -3.60 66.13 54.25
C PHE A 82 -4.21 66.99 53.14
N TYR A 83 -3.61 68.14 52.88
CA TYR A 83 -4.01 69.04 51.81
C TYR A 83 -2.82 69.90 51.37
N HIS A 84 -2.82 70.31 50.11
CA HIS A 84 -1.81 71.24 49.60
C HIS A 84 -2.00 72.63 50.20
N LYS A 85 -0.90 73.33 50.52
CA LYS A 85 -0.98 74.75 50.86
C LYS A 85 -1.40 75.52 49.59
N HIS A 86 -2.44 76.35 49.70
CA HIS A 86 -2.78 77.25 48.60
C HIS A 86 -1.63 78.25 48.37
N ILE A 87 -1.05 78.22 47.17
CA ILE A 87 -0.01 79.14 46.70
C ILE A 87 -0.64 79.97 45.57
N PRO A 88 -0.92 81.27 45.77
CA PRO A 88 -1.65 82.09 44.80
C PRO A 88 -0.96 82.25 43.44
N GLU A 89 0.34 81.99 43.33
CA GLU A 89 1.11 82.16 42.09
C GLU A 89 1.07 80.94 41.14
N LEU A 90 0.40 79.84 41.52
CA LEU A 90 0.24 78.63 40.70
C LEU A 90 -1.21 78.57 40.18
N ASP A 91 -1.47 79.23 39.04
CA ASP A 91 -2.83 79.38 38.48
C ASP A 91 -3.45 78.08 37.94
N GLU A 92 -2.66 77.02 37.70
CA GLU A 92 -3.14 75.67 37.41
C GLU A 92 -2.21 74.62 38.05
N VAL A 93 -2.74 73.76 38.93
CA VAL A 93 -1.95 72.70 39.59
C VAL A 93 -2.34 71.34 39.01
N ASP A 94 -1.48 70.79 38.15
CA ASP A 94 -1.62 69.46 37.53
C ASP A 94 -1.23 68.32 38.49
N CYS A 95 -1.80 68.34 39.70
CA CYS A 95 -1.57 67.31 40.72
C CYS A 95 -2.90 66.66 41.10
N PRO A 96 -3.08 65.33 40.90
CA PRO A 96 -4.34 64.65 41.19
C PRO A 96 -4.72 64.70 42.68
N PHE A 97 -3.72 64.90 43.55
CA PHE A 97 -3.92 65.02 45.00
C PHE A 97 -4.26 66.46 45.46
N HIS A 98 -4.25 67.46 44.56
CA HIS A 98 -4.66 68.83 44.87
C HIS A 98 -6.19 68.94 45.07
N SER A 99 -6.64 69.87 45.92
CA SER A 99 -8.09 70.07 46.15
C SER A 99 -8.82 70.64 44.94
N ASP A 100 -8.09 71.38 44.12
CA ASP A 100 -8.61 72.14 42.98
C ASP A 100 -8.35 71.43 41.63
N TYR A 101 -7.93 70.16 41.68
CA TYR A 101 -7.74 69.34 40.48
C TYR A 101 -9.10 68.90 39.91
N HIS A 102 -9.34 69.24 38.64
CA HIS A 102 -10.60 68.97 37.93
C HIS A 102 -10.46 67.97 36.77
N GLY A 103 -9.27 67.40 36.55
CA GLY A 103 -9.04 66.37 35.53
C GLY A 103 -9.51 64.98 35.95
N ASP A 104 -9.52 64.02 35.02
CA ASP A 104 -9.76 62.62 35.34
C ASP A 104 -8.64 62.12 36.27
N PHE A 105 -9.03 61.40 37.33
CA PHE A 105 -8.07 60.81 38.27
C PHE A 105 -7.38 59.65 37.54
N ALA A 106 -6.09 59.81 37.23
CA ALA A 106 -5.34 58.93 36.31
C ALA A 106 -5.06 57.50 36.81
N PHE A 107 -5.66 57.09 37.93
CA PHE A 107 -5.47 55.78 38.53
C PHE A 107 -6.71 54.91 38.32
N THR A 108 -6.52 53.76 37.69
CA THR A 108 -7.56 52.75 37.46
C THR A 108 -7.74 51.84 38.68
N GLU A 109 -8.92 51.24 38.83
CA GLU A 109 -9.24 50.30 39.93
C GLU A 109 -8.34 49.04 39.92
N ALA A 110 -7.66 48.75 38.81
CA ALA A 110 -6.64 47.71 38.67
C ALA A 110 -5.26 48.12 39.25
N GLU A 111 -4.91 49.40 39.21
CA GLU A 111 -3.71 49.95 39.88
C GLU A 111 -3.93 50.13 41.40
N MET A 112 -5.18 50.03 41.88
CA MET A 112 -5.56 50.25 43.28
C MET A 112 -5.21 49.11 44.24
N HIS A 113 -4.76 47.96 43.74
CA HIS A 113 -4.36 46.83 44.58
C HIS A 113 -3.03 46.22 44.10
N GLU A 114 -1.91 46.89 44.40
CA GLU A 114 -0.63 46.18 44.46
C GLU A 114 -0.82 45.01 45.43
N THR A 115 -0.60 43.79 44.95
CA THR A 115 -0.77 42.63 45.80
C THR A 115 0.30 42.63 46.88
N GLN A 116 -0.01 42.05 48.03
CA GLN A 116 0.98 41.91 49.10
C GLN A 116 2.23 41.15 48.65
N TRP A 117 2.11 40.27 47.64
CA TRP A 117 3.25 39.59 47.04
C TRP A 117 4.13 40.59 46.26
N HIS A 118 3.55 41.37 45.35
CA HIS A 118 4.28 42.31 44.50
C HIS A 118 5.07 43.32 45.34
N PHE A 119 4.43 43.94 46.32
CA PHE A 119 5.08 44.89 47.24
C PHE A 119 6.25 44.23 48.00
N ARG A 120 6.00 43.08 48.66
CA ARG A 120 7.02 42.40 49.46
C ARG A 120 8.21 41.94 48.61
N THR A 121 7.94 41.36 47.45
CA THR A 121 8.96 40.85 46.54
C THR A 121 9.82 41.99 46.02
N LYS A 122 9.22 43.10 45.58
CA LYS A 122 9.95 44.28 45.09
C LYS A 122 10.92 44.84 46.14
N HIS A 123 10.44 45.04 47.37
CA HIS A 123 11.26 45.56 48.47
C HIS A 123 12.31 44.55 48.93
N PHE A 124 12.00 43.25 48.92
CA PHE A 124 12.98 42.19 49.20
C PHE A 124 14.13 42.23 48.20
N ILE A 125 13.83 42.18 46.90
CA ILE A 125 14.84 42.18 45.84
C ILE A 125 15.69 43.45 45.92
N ALA A 126 15.08 44.63 46.07
CA ALA A 126 15.83 45.88 46.21
C ALA A 126 16.73 45.88 47.46
N GLY A 127 16.32 45.24 48.56
CA GLY A 127 17.16 45.01 49.73
C GLY A 127 18.38 44.15 49.41
N THR A 128 18.16 42.97 48.82
CA THR A 128 19.23 42.04 48.42
C THR A 128 20.21 42.68 47.42
N LEU A 129 19.71 43.44 46.44
CA LEU A 129 20.57 44.12 45.47
C LEU A 129 21.46 45.19 46.11
N ARG A 130 20.99 45.90 47.14
CA ARG A 130 21.80 46.91 47.85
C ARG A 130 22.93 46.31 48.69
N GLU A 131 22.78 45.05 49.06
CA GLU A 131 23.77 44.29 49.83
C GLU A 131 24.79 43.58 48.91
N SER A 132 24.52 43.50 47.60
CA SER A 132 25.42 42.88 46.63
C SER A 132 26.60 43.77 46.28
N ASP A 133 27.82 43.20 46.35
CA ASP A 133 29.06 43.87 45.92
C ASP A 133 29.14 44.12 44.40
N GLN A 134 28.28 43.48 43.61
CA GLN A 134 28.26 43.61 42.16
C GLN A 134 27.41 44.79 41.67
N ILE A 135 26.62 45.40 42.57
CA ILE A 135 25.63 46.43 42.26
C ILE A 135 26.04 47.76 42.88
N LYS A 136 25.84 48.86 42.15
CA LYS A 136 26.02 50.20 42.73
C LYS A 136 24.89 50.46 43.72
N ARG A 137 25.16 50.30 45.02
CA ARG A 137 24.17 50.44 46.11
C ARG A 137 23.23 51.66 45.96
N ASP A 138 23.79 52.82 45.65
CA ASP A 138 23.03 54.08 45.55
C ASP A 138 22.17 54.20 44.27
N SER A 139 22.39 53.32 43.28
CA SER A 139 21.60 53.25 42.05
C SER A 139 20.28 52.50 42.22
N VAL A 140 20.13 51.69 43.27
CA VAL A 140 18.96 50.81 43.46
C VAL A 140 17.74 51.62 43.89
N GLN A 141 16.84 51.84 42.93
CA GLN A 141 15.64 52.64 43.11
C GLN A 141 14.39 51.81 42.81
N VAL A 142 13.48 51.82 43.76
CA VAL A 142 12.17 51.19 43.63
C VAL A 142 11.24 52.20 42.98
N GLU A 143 10.52 51.79 41.94
CA GLU A 143 9.48 52.62 41.33
C GLU A 143 9.98 53.98 40.79
N LYS A 144 11.19 54.00 40.24
CA LYS A 144 11.79 55.20 39.64
C LYS A 144 11.19 55.49 38.26
N PHE A 145 10.89 56.74 37.96
CA PHE A 145 10.61 57.16 36.58
C PHE A 145 11.89 57.15 35.72
N VAL A 146 11.86 56.39 34.63
CA VAL A 146 12.85 56.37 33.56
C VAL A 146 12.27 57.14 32.38
N PHE A 147 13.00 58.16 31.91
CA PHE A 147 12.61 59.04 30.82
C PHE A 147 13.47 58.78 29.60
N ALA A 148 12.87 58.87 28.40
CA ALA A 148 13.61 58.68 27.16
C ALA A 148 14.70 59.74 26.95
N GLU A 149 15.94 59.33 26.68
CA GLU A 149 17.07 60.20 26.39
C GLU A 149 17.00 60.76 24.96
N LYS A 150 16.13 61.78 24.77
CA LYS A 150 16.10 62.82 23.69
C LYS A 150 14.82 62.81 22.83
N GLY A 151 14.11 63.94 22.87
CA GLY A 151 13.49 64.56 21.69
C GLY A 151 12.17 63.96 21.17
N THR A 152 11.76 62.77 21.58
CA THR A 152 10.52 62.14 21.11
C THR A 152 9.57 61.79 22.26
N SER A 153 8.57 62.66 22.46
CA SER A 153 7.34 62.44 23.26
C SER A 153 7.50 62.28 24.78
N LYS A 154 6.42 62.56 25.53
CA LYS A 154 6.27 62.36 26.98
C LYS A 154 6.30 60.87 27.39
N LYS A 155 7.14 60.04 26.75
CA LYS A 155 7.24 58.61 27.04
C LYS A 155 8.19 58.40 28.21
N TRP A 156 7.64 57.87 29.27
CA TRP A 156 8.35 57.42 30.46
C TRP A 156 7.84 56.03 30.84
N ARG A 157 8.65 55.31 31.59
CA ARG A 157 8.28 54.06 32.26
C ARG A 157 8.70 54.11 33.71
N LYS A 158 8.01 53.35 34.54
CA LYS A 158 8.25 53.26 35.98
C LYS A 158 8.45 51.77 36.29
N PRO A 159 9.66 51.20 36.06
CA PRO A 159 9.93 49.81 36.43
C PRO A 159 9.81 49.62 37.94
N ASP A 160 9.50 48.40 38.37
CA ASP A 160 9.40 48.07 39.79
C ASP A 160 10.73 48.29 40.50
N ILE A 161 11.82 47.90 39.86
CA ILE A 161 13.17 48.10 40.37
C ILE A 161 14.07 48.55 39.22
N TYR A 162 14.82 49.61 39.46
CA TYR A 162 15.90 50.10 38.60
C TYR A 162 17.23 50.02 39.36
N PHE A 163 18.30 49.61 38.69
CA PHE A 163 19.65 49.61 39.25
C PHE A 163 20.74 49.61 38.17
N GLU A 164 21.96 49.86 38.60
CA GLU A 164 23.17 49.75 37.77
C GLU A 164 24.14 48.74 38.41
N ASP A 165 24.73 47.89 37.58
CA ASP A 165 25.86 47.07 38.03
C ASP A 165 27.14 47.91 38.13
N THR A 166 28.17 47.33 38.74
CA THR A 166 29.51 47.95 38.85
C THR A 166 30.20 48.18 37.52
N ASN A 167 29.79 47.49 36.44
CA ASN A 167 30.29 47.68 35.08
C ASN A 167 29.59 48.81 34.32
N GLY A 168 28.53 49.40 34.90
CA GLY A 168 27.75 50.48 34.29
C GLY A 168 26.57 50.02 33.43
N ASN A 169 26.26 48.72 33.40
CA ASN A 169 25.06 48.21 32.75
C ASN A 169 23.83 48.62 33.57
N ARG A 170 22.83 49.14 32.88
CA ARG A 170 21.55 49.55 33.47
C ARG A 170 20.57 48.38 33.41
N PHE A 171 19.81 48.18 34.48
CA PHE A 171 18.81 47.12 34.58
C PHE A 171 17.47 47.67 35.06
N ALA A 172 16.41 47.04 34.55
CA ALA A 172 15.04 47.20 35.03
C ALA A 172 14.46 45.82 35.34
N ILE A 173 13.84 45.64 36.51
CA ILE A 173 13.05 44.46 36.84
C ILE A 173 11.58 44.86 36.83
N GLU A 174 10.77 44.03 36.18
CA GLU A 174 9.31 44.13 36.15
C GLU A 174 8.73 42.82 36.68
N LEU A 175 7.93 42.91 37.73
CA LEU A 175 7.30 41.79 38.41
C LEU A 175 5.98 41.45 37.75
N ILE A 176 5.79 40.20 37.34
CA ILE A 176 4.54 39.73 36.73
C ILE A 176 3.89 38.67 37.62
N GLN A 177 2.72 38.99 38.18
CA GLN A 177 1.93 38.02 38.93
C GLN A 177 0.75 37.45 38.12
N GLY A 178 0.19 38.21 37.19
CA GLY A 178 -1.04 37.86 36.47
C GLY A 178 -0.91 38.03 34.96
N TRP A 179 -2.07 38.19 34.32
CA TRP A 179 -2.13 38.50 32.89
C TRP A 179 -1.75 39.96 32.64
N LEU A 180 -0.99 40.20 31.57
CA LEU A 180 -0.62 41.51 31.06
C LEU A 180 -0.86 41.52 29.55
N ASP A 181 -1.34 42.62 28.99
CA ASP A 181 -1.57 42.71 27.55
C ASP A 181 -0.24 42.56 26.77
N PRO A 182 -0.14 41.64 25.81
CA PRO A 182 1.03 41.48 24.95
C PRO A 182 1.52 42.77 24.29
N GLU A 183 0.61 43.68 23.92
CA GLU A 183 0.99 44.98 23.34
C GLU A 183 1.74 45.85 24.37
N ILE A 184 1.35 45.78 25.64
CA ILE A 184 2.04 46.48 26.74
C ILE A 184 3.42 45.88 26.96
N ILE A 185 3.55 44.55 26.94
CA ILE A 185 4.83 43.84 27.07
C ILE A 185 5.77 44.30 25.95
N HIS A 186 5.31 44.22 24.69
CA HIS A 186 6.11 44.64 23.55
C HIS A 186 6.52 46.12 23.65
N ALA A 187 5.59 47.01 23.98
CA ALA A 187 5.89 48.45 24.13
C ALA A 187 6.85 48.76 25.29
N ARG A 188 6.92 47.92 26.32
CA ARG A 188 7.89 48.03 27.42
C ARG A 188 9.25 47.46 27.01
N GLU A 189 9.30 46.29 26.38
CA GLU A 189 10.54 45.72 25.84
C GLU A 189 11.23 46.70 24.89
N GLN A 190 10.50 47.28 23.94
CA GLN A 190 11.05 48.26 22.99
C GLN A 190 11.56 49.52 23.70
N PHE A 191 10.82 50.05 24.67
CA PHE A 191 11.27 51.23 25.42
C PHE A 191 12.60 50.98 26.14
N PHE A 192 12.71 49.89 26.90
CA PHE A 192 13.95 49.62 27.65
C PHE A 192 15.11 49.27 26.73
N LEU A 193 14.85 48.60 25.60
CA LEU A 193 15.86 48.33 24.58
C LEU A 193 16.38 49.61 23.92
N GLU A 194 15.49 50.53 23.53
CA GLU A 194 15.84 51.84 22.96
C GLU A 194 16.68 52.69 23.92
N GLU A 195 16.41 52.58 25.23
CA GLU A 195 17.14 53.28 26.29
C GLU A 195 18.38 52.52 26.77
N GLU A 196 18.79 51.41 26.12
CA GLU A 196 19.92 50.57 26.51
C GLU A 196 19.86 50.13 27.99
N ILE A 197 18.66 49.73 28.43
CA ILE A 197 18.37 49.20 29.76
C ILE A 197 17.99 47.73 29.62
N ASN A 198 18.71 46.87 30.34
CA ASN A 198 18.48 45.43 30.37
C ASN A 198 17.22 45.12 31.18
N LEU A 199 16.13 44.76 30.50
CA LEU A 199 14.87 44.43 31.13
C LEU A 199 14.83 42.94 31.55
N ILE A 200 14.48 42.69 32.81
CA ILE A 200 14.24 41.36 33.36
C ILE A 200 12.77 41.26 33.76
N TRP A 201 12.01 40.48 33.01
CA TRP A 201 10.66 40.08 33.39
C TRP A 201 10.73 38.96 34.42
N LEU A 202 10.23 39.21 35.63
CA LEU A 202 10.32 38.28 36.74
C LEU A 202 8.93 37.85 37.20
N PHE A 203 8.59 36.61 36.89
CA PHE A 203 7.27 36.05 37.17
C PHE A 203 7.14 35.52 38.59
N SER A 204 5.94 35.61 39.15
CA SER A 204 5.56 34.85 40.36
C SER A 204 5.36 33.36 40.05
N GLU A 205 5.34 32.51 41.08
CA GLU A 205 4.98 31.09 40.91
C GLU A 205 3.57 30.89 40.33
N GLY A 206 2.61 31.75 40.70
CA GLY A 206 1.21 31.69 40.23
C GLY A 206 0.94 32.38 38.90
N ARG A 207 1.95 32.45 38.02
CA ARG A 207 1.91 33.19 36.74
C ARG A 207 0.87 32.68 35.75
N SER A 208 0.57 33.54 34.76
CA SER A 208 -0.20 33.16 33.57
C SER A 208 0.70 32.53 32.51
N ASP A 209 0.42 31.29 32.13
CA ASP A 209 1.19 30.53 31.13
C ASP A 209 1.25 31.22 29.76
N SER A 210 0.16 31.85 29.31
CA SER A 210 0.13 32.52 28.01
C SER A 210 1.15 33.65 27.93
N ILE A 211 1.24 34.48 28.97
CA ILE A 211 2.19 35.58 29.05
C ILE A 211 3.62 35.09 29.30
N PHE A 212 3.76 34.01 30.07
CA PHE A 212 5.04 33.37 30.27
C PHE A 212 5.65 32.87 28.95
N TYR A 213 4.87 32.17 28.12
CA TYR A 213 5.32 31.74 26.80
C TYR A 213 5.53 32.91 25.83
N TYR A 214 4.67 33.93 25.86
CA TYR A 214 4.86 35.15 25.07
C TYR A 214 6.20 35.82 25.39
N ILE A 215 6.58 35.95 26.67
CA ILE A 215 7.88 36.54 27.03
C ILE A 215 9.03 35.61 26.60
N MET A 216 8.92 34.31 26.88
CA MET A 216 9.94 33.33 26.49
C MET A 216 10.22 33.37 24.98
N TYR A 217 9.20 33.35 24.14
CA TYR A 217 9.33 33.24 22.69
C TYR A 217 9.31 34.57 21.94
N GLY A 218 8.86 35.63 22.60
CA GLY A 218 8.60 36.94 22.01
C GLY A 218 7.41 36.92 21.06
N ILE A 219 7.33 37.96 20.22
CA ILE A 219 6.25 38.14 19.24
C ILE A 219 6.13 37.00 18.22
N ALA A 220 7.14 36.14 18.12
CA ALA A 220 7.15 35.02 17.20
C ALA A 220 6.14 33.93 17.58
N LEU A 221 5.82 33.79 18.88
CA LEU A 221 4.90 32.77 19.36
C LEU A 221 4.15 33.23 20.62
N GLU A 222 2.85 33.47 20.47
CA GLU A 222 2.00 34.01 21.55
C GLU A 222 1.58 32.97 22.60
N ALA A 223 1.81 31.69 22.32
CA ALA A 223 1.42 30.58 23.17
C ALA A 223 2.47 29.47 23.11
N HIS A 224 2.22 28.40 23.87
CA HIS A 224 3.03 27.18 23.78
C HIS A 224 2.96 26.60 22.34
N PRO A 225 4.09 26.20 21.74
CA PRO A 225 4.09 25.64 20.38
C PRO A 225 3.33 24.30 20.36
N GLU A 226 2.53 24.07 19.32
CA GLU A 226 1.81 22.80 19.17
C GLU A 226 2.73 21.66 18.70
N SER A 227 3.89 22.00 18.13
CA SER A 227 4.87 21.04 17.63
C SER A 227 6.29 21.62 17.57
N PHE A 228 7.29 20.73 17.55
CA PHE A 228 8.69 21.12 17.33
C PHE A 228 8.89 21.87 16.00
N VAL A 229 8.18 21.48 14.94
CA VAL A 229 8.27 22.11 13.62
C VAL A 229 7.79 23.57 13.67
N GLU A 230 6.71 23.83 14.41
CA GLU A 230 6.24 25.20 14.61
C GLU A 230 7.27 26.04 15.37
N PHE A 231 7.81 25.47 16.45
CA PHE A 231 8.87 26.09 17.25
C PHE A 231 10.08 26.44 16.36
N GLU A 232 10.67 25.45 15.69
CA GLU A 232 11.86 25.62 14.85
C GLU A 232 11.65 26.70 13.77
N ARG A 233 10.49 26.71 13.12
CA ARG A 233 10.22 27.69 12.06
C ARG A 233 10.15 29.12 12.58
N LYS A 234 9.58 29.34 13.77
CA LYS A 234 9.25 30.68 14.30
C LYS A 234 10.31 31.25 15.24
N VAL A 235 10.98 30.42 16.03
CA VAL A 235 11.85 30.85 17.15
C VAL A 235 13.30 30.38 17.05
N LYS A 236 13.73 29.71 15.97
CA LYS A 236 15.12 29.21 15.82
C LYS A 236 16.23 30.24 16.04
N ASP A 237 15.96 31.51 15.78
CA ASP A 237 16.96 32.58 15.83
C ASP A 237 16.90 33.41 17.11
N ILE A 238 15.99 33.07 18.03
CA ILE A 238 15.67 33.84 19.24
C ILE A 238 16.22 33.11 20.47
N GLN A 239 16.66 33.87 21.48
CA GLN A 239 16.97 33.32 22.79
C GLN A 239 15.69 33.18 23.62
N CYS A 240 15.38 31.95 24.01
CA CYS A 240 14.12 31.59 24.66
C CYS A 240 14.33 31.39 26.17
N ASN A 241 14.27 32.48 26.94
CA ASN A 241 14.42 32.44 28.39
C ASN A 241 13.26 33.21 29.04
N ALA A 242 12.71 32.68 30.12
CA ALA A 242 11.77 33.38 30.99
C ALA A 242 12.18 33.18 32.45
N PHE A 243 12.03 34.22 33.27
CA PHE A 243 12.55 34.20 34.64
C PHE A 243 11.45 34.14 35.68
N VAL A 244 11.60 33.28 36.68
CA VAL A 244 10.61 33.08 37.74
C VAL A 244 11.27 33.29 39.09
N PHE A 245 10.62 34.06 39.96
CA PHE A 245 11.02 34.21 41.35
C PHE A 245 10.16 33.32 42.24
N SER A 246 10.65 32.08 42.42
CA SER A 246 10.01 31.06 43.24
C SER A 246 10.31 31.23 44.72
N GLN A 247 9.58 30.47 45.55
CA GLN A 247 9.85 30.35 46.97
C GLN A 247 11.23 29.74 47.23
N GLU A 248 11.70 28.82 46.37
CA GLU A 248 13.04 28.27 46.43
C GLU A 248 14.10 29.34 46.14
N ALA A 249 13.90 30.15 45.10
CA ALA A 249 14.76 31.28 44.78
C ALA A 249 14.82 32.32 45.92
N LEU A 250 13.69 32.60 46.57
CA LEU A 250 13.60 33.48 47.74
C LEU A 250 14.45 32.95 48.91
N VAL A 251 14.28 31.68 49.29
CA VAL A 251 15.03 31.05 50.39
C VAL A 251 16.53 31.07 50.08
N LYS A 252 16.91 30.67 48.88
CA LYS A 252 18.32 30.66 48.45
C LYS A 252 18.93 32.06 48.44
N SER A 253 18.16 33.07 48.04
CA SER A 253 18.61 34.46 48.07
C SER A 253 18.86 34.96 49.51
N GLN A 254 18.00 34.56 50.46
CA GLN A 254 18.17 34.90 51.88
C GLN A 254 19.39 34.21 52.50
N GLU A 255 19.65 32.96 52.13
CA GLU A 255 20.77 32.18 52.68
C GLU A 255 22.13 32.64 52.15
N SER A 256 22.19 32.99 50.87
CA SER A 256 23.43 33.37 50.20
C SER A 256 23.75 34.87 50.26
N GLY A 257 22.73 35.73 50.39
CA GLY A 257 22.86 37.18 50.25
C GLY A 257 22.95 37.65 48.79
N GLU A 258 22.85 36.75 47.81
CA GLU A 258 22.80 37.09 46.39
C GLU A 258 21.38 36.96 45.85
N PHE A 259 21.05 37.69 44.78
CA PHE A 259 19.74 37.63 44.17
C PHE A 259 19.64 36.45 43.17
N TYR A 260 19.01 35.35 43.60
CA TYR A 260 18.73 34.17 42.79
C TYR A 260 17.32 34.23 42.17
N PHE A 261 17.19 33.75 40.94
CA PHE A 261 15.91 33.53 40.25
C PHE A 261 16.03 32.38 39.23
N GLU A 262 14.93 31.73 38.90
CA GLU A 262 14.92 30.57 38.00
C GLU A 262 14.85 31.01 36.55
N ALA A 263 15.75 30.51 35.72
CA ALA A 263 15.66 30.59 34.27
C ALA A 263 14.95 29.35 33.73
N HIS A 264 13.83 29.56 33.04
CA HIS A 264 13.07 28.53 32.34
C HIS A 264 13.32 28.65 30.84
N PHE A 265 13.53 27.53 30.16
CA PHE A 265 13.94 27.49 28.76
C PHE A 265 13.56 26.17 28.08
N PRO A 266 13.42 26.14 26.75
CA PRO A 266 13.26 24.89 26.01
C PRO A 266 14.57 24.09 25.97
N GLU A 267 14.48 22.79 26.22
CA GLU A 267 15.56 21.81 26.05
C GLU A 267 15.31 20.96 24.81
N PHE A 268 16.38 20.52 24.15
CA PHE A 268 16.31 19.79 22.89
C PHE A 268 17.02 18.46 23.00
N ASP A 269 16.26 17.38 22.82
CA ASP A 269 16.76 16.01 22.85
C ASP A 269 16.72 15.40 21.45
N PHE A 270 17.83 14.77 21.06
CA PHE A 270 17.93 14.09 19.77
C PHE A 270 17.61 12.60 19.92
N GLN A 271 16.49 12.19 19.33
CA GLN A 271 16.07 10.79 19.29
C GLN A 271 16.74 10.07 18.12
N SER A 272 17.91 9.48 18.39
CA SER A 272 18.78 8.87 17.38
C SER A 272 18.16 7.74 16.56
N THR A 273 17.24 6.96 17.15
CA THR A 273 16.58 5.83 16.47
C THR A 273 15.56 6.30 15.44
N GLU A 274 14.77 7.32 15.79
CA GLU A 274 13.63 7.80 15.01
C GLU A 274 13.99 9.01 14.15
N LEU A 275 15.19 9.57 14.35
CA LEU A 275 15.74 10.70 13.62
C LEU A 275 14.86 11.95 13.68
N PHE A 276 14.47 12.34 14.90
CA PHE A 276 13.81 13.63 15.14
C PHE A 276 14.31 14.29 16.43
N LEU A 277 13.97 15.56 16.57
CA LEU A 277 14.24 16.35 17.77
C LEU A 277 12.97 16.48 18.59
N GLU A 278 13.10 16.20 19.88
CA GLU A 278 12.07 16.41 20.88
C GLU A 278 12.38 17.69 21.67
N MET A 279 11.33 18.40 22.07
CA MET A 279 11.46 19.58 22.91
C MET A 279 10.82 19.31 24.27
N SER A 280 11.57 19.59 25.32
CA SER A 280 11.13 19.59 26.71
C SER A 280 11.41 20.96 27.34
N TYR A 281 11.16 21.11 28.64
CA TYR A 281 11.38 22.36 29.36
C TYR A 281 12.33 22.14 30.53
N GLY A 282 13.44 22.88 30.49
CA GLY A 282 14.41 22.95 31.56
C GLY A 282 14.13 24.13 32.50
N CYS A 283 14.61 23.97 33.73
CA CYS A 283 14.68 25.05 34.72
C CYS A 283 16.05 25.02 35.38
N GLN A 284 16.67 26.19 35.53
CA GLN A 284 17.96 26.34 36.19
C GLN A 284 17.95 27.56 37.13
N MET A 285 18.50 27.39 38.33
CA MET A 285 18.74 28.50 39.25
C MET A 285 19.92 29.35 38.78
N VAL A 286 19.71 30.65 38.64
CA VAL A 286 20.71 31.62 38.15
C VAL A 286 20.76 32.87 39.01
N VAL A 287 21.84 33.64 38.87
CA VAL A 287 22.03 34.99 39.44
C VAL A 287 22.22 36.02 38.32
N LEU A 288 22.27 37.31 38.67
CA LEU A 288 22.47 38.38 37.68
C LEU A 288 23.77 38.23 36.87
N SER A 289 24.86 37.74 37.47
CA SER A 289 26.13 37.54 36.76
C SER A 289 26.09 36.41 35.72
N ASP A 290 25.10 35.51 35.79
CA ASP A 290 24.92 34.45 34.82
C ASP A 290 24.20 34.94 33.55
N LEU A 291 23.62 36.15 33.58
CA LEU A 291 22.91 36.72 32.45
C LEU A 291 23.89 37.21 31.37
N MET A 292 23.69 36.69 30.18
CA MET A 292 24.31 37.20 28.95
C MET A 292 23.46 38.36 28.44
N LEU A 293 24.07 39.54 28.39
CA LEU A 293 23.42 40.75 27.88
C LEU A 293 23.38 40.69 26.36
N SER A 294 22.18 40.76 25.78
CA SER A 294 21.98 40.70 24.33
C SER A 294 21.56 42.06 23.79
N PRO A 295 22.27 42.63 22.80
CA PRO A 295 21.81 43.85 22.13
C PRO A 295 20.61 43.59 21.20
N GLU A 296 20.29 42.33 20.91
CA GLU A 296 19.23 41.95 19.96
C GLU A 296 17.84 41.89 20.61
N ARG A 297 17.76 41.63 21.93
CA ARG A 297 16.50 41.55 22.68
C ARG A 297 16.75 41.68 24.19
N LEU A 298 16.18 40.77 24.98
CA LEU A 298 16.30 40.71 26.44
C LEU A 298 17.54 39.91 26.86
N PRO A 299 18.06 40.14 28.07
CA PRO A 299 19.06 39.27 28.69
C PRO A 299 18.59 37.82 28.75
N TYR A 300 19.53 36.89 28.62
CA TYR A 300 19.26 35.45 28.69
C TYR A 300 20.30 34.75 29.55
N ALA A 301 19.94 33.68 30.25
CA ALA A 301 20.90 32.86 30.99
C ALA A 301 21.41 31.68 30.15
N ILE A 302 20.50 31.06 29.38
CA ILE A 302 20.79 29.86 28.59
C ILE A 302 20.77 30.18 27.10
N ASN A 303 21.85 29.81 26.40
CA ASN A 303 21.99 30.01 24.96
C ASN A 303 21.22 28.93 24.17
N THR A 304 19.89 29.04 24.18
CA THR A 304 18.97 28.13 23.49
C THR A 304 19.18 28.07 21.98
N LYS A 305 19.59 29.17 21.34
CA LYS A 305 19.90 29.22 19.90
C LYS A 305 21.06 28.28 19.55
N ALA A 306 22.15 28.36 20.31
CA ALA A 306 23.31 27.49 20.09
C ALA A 306 22.98 26.02 20.40
N ALA A 307 22.20 25.75 21.44
CA ALA A 307 21.75 24.41 21.80
C ALA A 307 20.92 23.77 20.67
N LEU A 308 19.92 24.49 20.14
CA LEU A 308 19.11 24.03 19.01
C LEU A 308 19.96 23.75 17.78
N HIS A 309 20.84 24.68 17.41
CA HIS A 309 21.70 24.54 16.24
C HIS A 309 22.64 23.32 16.36
N GLY A 310 23.21 23.09 17.54
CA GLY A 310 24.02 21.89 17.80
C GLY A 310 23.23 20.60 17.57
N LYS A 311 22.00 20.53 18.08
CA LYS A 311 21.13 19.36 17.88
C LYS A 311 20.64 19.18 16.43
N GLN A 312 20.40 20.27 15.70
CA GLN A 312 20.11 20.21 14.26
C GLN A 312 21.30 19.66 13.46
N GLN A 313 22.52 20.01 13.84
CA GLN A 313 23.73 19.45 13.21
C GLN A 313 23.88 17.96 13.51
N GLU A 314 23.64 17.53 14.75
CA GLU A 314 23.62 16.10 15.11
C GLU A 314 22.59 15.32 14.27
N LEU A 315 21.35 15.83 14.17
CA LEU A 315 20.29 15.23 13.35
C LEU A 315 20.69 15.15 11.86
N SER A 316 21.21 16.25 11.32
CA SER A 316 21.62 16.32 9.90
C SER A 316 22.73 15.31 9.60
N ALA A 317 23.72 15.19 10.49
CA ALA A 317 24.79 14.21 10.37
C ALA A 317 24.25 12.77 10.43
N ALA A 318 23.31 12.48 11.33
CA ALA A 318 22.70 11.16 11.45
C ALA A 318 21.86 10.76 10.23
N ILE A 319 21.08 11.71 9.67
CA ILE A 319 20.34 11.51 8.42
C ILE A 319 21.31 11.19 7.28
N GLN A 320 22.39 11.97 7.15
CA GLN A 320 23.41 11.74 6.13
C GLN A 320 24.09 10.38 6.29
N GLU A 321 24.44 9.99 7.51
CA GLU A 321 25.05 8.68 7.79
C GLU A 321 24.11 7.53 7.44
N LYS A 322 22.81 7.65 7.79
CA LYS A 322 21.79 6.66 7.41
C LYS A 322 21.68 6.54 5.89
N ALA A 323 21.56 7.67 5.18
CA ALA A 323 21.47 7.68 3.72
C ALA A 323 22.72 7.07 3.07
N GLN A 324 23.92 7.35 3.58
CA GLN A 324 25.16 6.72 3.12
C GLN A 324 25.16 5.21 3.35
N ARG A 325 24.66 4.75 4.51
CA ARG A 325 24.58 3.32 4.85
C ARG A 325 23.60 2.59 3.93
N GLU A 326 22.41 3.13 3.73
CA GLU A 326 21.39 2.59 2.82
C GLU A 326 21.89 2.56 1.38
N SER A 327 22.58 3.61 0.94
CA SER A 327 23.19 3.66 -0.38
C SER A 327 24.26 2.58 -0.56
N ARG A 328 25.16 2.38 0.40
CA ARG A 328 26.17 1.30 0.35
C ARG A 328 25.53 -0.09 0.28
N GLN A 329 24.47 -0.31 1.06
CA GLN A 329 23.73 -1.57 1.03
C GLN A 329 23.06 -1.81 -0.32
N SER A 330 22.45 -0.78 -0.89
CA SER A 330 21.78 -0.83 -2.19
C SER A 330 22.77 -1.08 -3.33
N VAL A 331 23.91 -0.38 -3.35
CA VAL A 331 25.00 -0.65 -4.30
C VAL A 331 25.46 -2.10 -4.22
N LYS A 332 25.70 -2.61 -3.00
CA LYS A 332 26.08 -4.03 -2.81
C LYS A 332 25.01 -4.98 -3.33
N ARG A 333 23.73 -4.67 -3.10
CA ARG A 333 22.61 -5.48 -3.57
C ARG A 333 22.52 -5.49 -5.10
N ILE A 334 22.69 -4.33 -5.75
CA ILE A 334 22.70 -4.22 -7.22
C ILE A 334 23.78 -5.12 -7.81
N TYR A 335 25.02 -5.09 -7.31
CA TYR A 335 26.07 -5.99 -7.78
C TYR A 335 25.70 -7.47 -7.61
N GLN A 336 25.11 -7.86 -6.48
CA GLN A 336 24.64 -9.24 -6.26
C GLN A 336 23.52 -9.65 -7.23
N LEU A 337 22.64 -8.73 -7.62
CA LEU A 337 21.56 -9.00 -8.56
C LEU A 337 22.11 -9.16 -9.98
N ILE A 338 23.08 -8.33 -10.36
CA ILE A 338 23.79 -8.44 -11.64
C ILE A 338 24.49 -9.81 -11.74
N ASP A 339 25.26 -10.20 -10.72
CA ASP A 339 25.92 -11.50 -10.67
C ASP A 339 24.91 -12.67 -10.79
N GLN A 340 23.73 -12.52 -10.18
CA GLN A 340 22.64 -13.50 -10.31
C GLN A 340 22.07 -13.57 -11.72
N ILE A 341 21.85 -12.42 -12.38
CA ILE A 341 21.41 -12.35 -13.77
C ILE A 341 22.41 -13.07 -14.67
N ASP A 342 23.70 -12.76 -14.53
CA ASP A 342 24.75 -13.33 -15.36
C ASP A 342 24.89 -14.84 -15.13
N SER A 343 25.00 -15.27 -13.87
CA SER A 343 25.16 -16.69 -13.49
C SER A 343 23.98 -17.56 -13.92
N ARG A 344 22.74 -17.11 -13.68
CA ARG A 344 21.52 -17.85 -14.09
C ARG A 344 21.35 -17.80 -15.60
N GLY A 345 21.73 -16.68 -16.22
CA GLY A 345 21.75 -16.50 -17.67
C GLY A 345 22.65 -17.53 -18.35
N GLU A 346 23.88 -17.69 -17.87
CA GLU A 346 24.86 -18.68 -18.37
C GLU A 346 24.36 -20.13 -18.20
N LYS A 347 23.82 -20.47 -17.03
CA LYS A 347 23.37 -21.83 -16.70
C LYS A 347 22.12 -22.29 -17.44
N GLY A 348 21.33 -21.39 -18.03
CA GLY A 348 20.06 -21.79 -18.65
C GLY A 348 18.83 -21.68 -17.76
N GLU A 349 19.00 -21.22 -16.53
CA GLU A 349 17.98 -21.27 -15.48
C GLU A 349 17.16 -19.98 -15.36
N LEU A 350 17.59 -18.93 -16.07
CA LEU A 350 16.89 -17.66 -16.09
C LEU A 350 15.66 -17.74 -17.01
N SER A 351 14.51 -17.30 -16.52
CA SER A 351 13.26 -17.15 -17.29
C SER A 351 12.95 -15.67 -17.53
N SER A 352 12.08 -15.35 -18.49
CA SER A 352 11.66 -13.98 -18.76
C SER A 352 11.01 -13.31 -17.55
N LEU A 353 10.21 -14.06 -16.79
CA LEU A 353 9.58 -13.56 -15.56
C LEU A 353 10.63 -13.29 -14.46
N ALA A 354 11.60 -14.19 -14.28
CA ALA A 354 12.66 -13.99 -13.31
C ALA A 354 13.55 -12.78 -13.66
N LEU A 355 13.84 -12.57 -14.94
CA LEU A 355 14.60 -11.39 -15.39
C LEU A 355 13.83 -10.09 -15.14
N ALA A 356 12.51 -10.07 -15.34
CA ALA A 356 11.69 -8.90 -15.04
C ALA A 356 11.75 -8.55 -13.54
N HIS A 357 11.54 -9.53 -12.65
CA HIS A 357 11.63 -9.32 -11.20
C HIS A 357 13.00 -8.80 -10.75
N LEU A 358 14.10 -9.40 -11.25
CA LEU A 358 15.45 -8.93 -10.90
C LEU A 358 15.73 -7.53 -11.43
N SER A 359 15.19 -7.18 -12.61
CA SER A 359 15.29 -5.82 -13.16
C SER A 359 14.53 -4.80 -12.32
N ASP A 360 13.33 -5.14 -11.85
CA ASP A 360 12.52 -4.27 -11.01
C ASP A 360 13.21 -4.04 -9.66
N GLU A 361 13.76 -5.09 -9.04
CA GLU A 361 14.52 -4.98 -7.79
C GLU A 361 15.78 -4.11 -7.93
N ILE A 362 16.47 -4.19 -9.08
CA ILE A 362 17.60 -3.30 -9.39
C ILE A 362 17.13 -1.84 -9.44
N ASN A 363 16.00 -1.56 -10.09
CA ASN A 363 15.45 -0.21 -10.18
C ASN A 363 15.08 0.34 -8.80
N GLU A 364 14.41 -0.45 -7.95
CA GLU A 364 14.08 -0.07 -6.57
C GLU A 364 15.35 0.22 -5.76
N CYS A 365 16.40 -0.59 -5.89
CA CYS A 365 17.67 -0.33 -5.21
C CYS A 365 18.31 1.00 -5.66
N PHE A 366 18.14 1.40 -6.92
CA PHE A 366 18.69 2.66 -7.44
C PHE A 366 18.06 3.91 -6.82
N ASP A 367 16.83 3.83 -6.31
CA ASP A 367 16.17 4.94 -5.61
C ASP A 367 16.90 5.31 -4.31
N TYR A 368 17.61 4.36 -3.71
CA TYR A 368 18.40 4.53 -2.49
C TYR A 368 19.88 4.81 -2.77
N VAL A 369 20.33 4.76 -4.03
CA VAL A 369 21.72 5.10 -4.39
C VAL A 369 21.86 6.62 -4.48
N LEU A 370 22.69 7.20 -3.59
CA LEU A 370 22.97 8.63 -3.55
C LEU A 370 23.45 9.14 -4.91
N GLN A 371 22.96 10.33 -5.31
CA GLN A 371 23.35 10.97 -6.58
C GLN A 371 24.85 11.27 -6.64
N GLU A 372 25.46 11.54 -5.49
CA GLU A 372 26.88 11.85 -5.31
C GLU A 372 27.79 10.61 -5.37
N TYR A 373 27.23 9.41 -5.51
CA TYR A 373 28.04 8.20 -5.65
C TYR A 373 28.77 8.23 -7.01
N ASP A 374 30.11 8.38 -6.96
CA ASP A 374 30.97 8.59 -8.13
C ASP A 374 30.75 7.57 -9.27
N GLU A 375 30.44 6.32 -8.93
CA GLU A 375 30.25 5.25 -9.91
C GLU A 375 28.79 4.98 -10.27
N ARG A 376 27.83 5.83 -9.85
CA ARG A 376 26.39 5.58 -10.06
C ARG A 376 26.04 5.36 -11.52
N ASN A 377 26.58 6.20 -12.41
CA ASN A 377 26.34 6.08 -13.85
C ASN A 377 26.97 4.80 -14.43
N SER A 378 28.18 4.46 -14.00
CA SER A 378 28.86 3.22 -14.40
C SER A 378 28.09 1.99 -13.95
N LEU A 379 27.59 1.98 -12.71
CA LEU A 379 26.76 0.90 -12.16
C LEU A 379 25.45 0.75 -12.93
N PHE A 380 24.81 1.86 -13.28
CA PHE A 380 23.57 1.87 -14.05
C PHE A 380 23.77 1.28 -15.45
N GLU A 381 24.83 1.70 -16.15
CA GLU A 381 25.17 1.13 -17.45
C GLU A 381 25.53 -0.36 -17.36
N LEU A 382 26.24 -0.77 -16.30
CA LEU A 382 26.59 -2.17 -16.07
C LEU A 382 25.35 -3.03 -15.84
N ALA A 383 24.39 -2.58 -15.02
CA ALA A 383 23.12 -3.26 -14.81
C ALA A 383 22.31 -3.38 -16.12
N ARG A 384 22.23 -2.29 -16.89
CA ARG A 384 21.53 -2.25 -18.17
C ARG A 384 22.15 -3.21 -19.19
N GLN A 385 23.48 -3.29 -19.24
CA GLN A 385 24.20 -4.22 -20.10
C GLN A 385 23.90 -5.67 -19.73
N ALA A 386 23.96 -6.03 -18.45
CA ALA A 386 23.66 -7.38 -17.98
C ALA A 386 22.23 -7.81 -18.33
N ILE A 387 21.24 -6.93 -18.08
CA ILE A 387 19.82 -7.17 -18.42
C ILE A 387 19.66 -7.36 -19.94
N ALA A 388 20.28 -6.50 -20.75
CA ALA A 388 20.19 -6.58 -22.20
C ALA A 388 20.80 -7.89 -22.74
N GLN A 389 21.99 -8.27 -22.27
CA GLN A 389 22.63 -9.52 -22.65
C GLN A 389 21.79 -10.75 -22.27
N ALA A 390 21.22 -10.75 -21.05
CA ALA A 390 20.33 -11.81 -20.60
C ALA A 390 19.07 -11.92 -21.48
N ARG A 391 18.47 -10.79 -21.86
CA ARG A 391 17.31 -10.75 -22.77
C ARG A 391 17.66 -11.34 -24.15
N THR A 392 18.79 -10.94 -24.74
CA THR A 392 19.25 -11.51 -26.02
C THR A 392 19.43 -13.02 -25.94
N ARG A 393 20.04 -13.54 -24.86
CA ARG A 393 20.22 -14.99 -24.66
C ARG A 393 18.87 -15.73 -24.55
N LEU A 394 17.88 -15.14 -23.89
CA LEU A 394 16.53 -15.71 -23.81
C LEU A 394 15.85 -15.77 -25.17
N GLU A 395 15.90 -14.68 -25.95
CA GLU A 395 15.36 -14.62 -27.29
C GLU A 395 16.03 -15.65 -28.23
N GLU A 396 17.35 -15.80 -28.15
CA GLU A 396 18.08 -16.81 -28.92
C GLU A 396 17.69 -18.23 -28.57
N ARG A 397 17.52 -18.54 -27.27
CA ARG A 397 17.03 -19.84 -26.81
C ARG A 397 15.62 -20.13 -27.30
N GLN A 398 14.73 -19.14 -27.22
CA GLN A 398 13.37 -19.25 -27.73
C GLN A 398 13.37 -19.52 -29.23
N ARG A 399 14.11 -18.72 -30.02
CA ARG A 399 14.25 -18.94 -31.47
C ARG A 399 14.84 -20.31 -31.79
N LYS A 400 15.79 -20.79 -31.00
CA LYS A 400 16.36 -22.14 -31.17
C LYS A 400 15.33 -23.23 -30.89
N ALA A 401 14.52 -23.09 -29.84
CA ALA A 401 13.43 -24.00 -29.53
C ALA A 401 12.38 -24.02 -30.67
N GLU A 402 11.95 -22.85 -31.12
CA GLU A 402 11.04 -22.68 -32.26
C GLU A 402 11.59 -23.37 -33.52
N ARG A 403 12.88 -23.19 -33.84
CA ARG A 403 13.54 -23.88 -34.96
C ARG A 403 13.55 -25.41 -34.80
N ILE A 404 13.77 -25.91 -33.59
CA ILE A 404 13.78 -27.36 -33.31
C ILE A 404 12.39 -27.95 -33.50
N ASP A 405 11.36 -27.30 -32.97
CA ASP A 405 9.98 -27.75 -33.12
C ASP A 405 9.51 -27.65 -34.58
N HIS A 406 9.85 -26.55 -35.26
CA HIS A 406 9.65 -26.40 -36.70
C HIS A 406 10.32 -27.51 -37.52
N ALA A 407 11.53 -27.92 -37.14
CA ALA A 407 12.24 -29.03 -37.79
C ALA A 407 11.64 -30.42 -37.47
N LYS A 408 10.93 -30.59 -36.34
CA LYS A 408 10.15 -31.82 -36.06
C LYS A 408 8.94 -31.89 -36.98
N GLU A 409 8.20 -30.79 -37.13
CA GLU A 409 7.05 -30.70 -38.04
C GLU A 409 7.46 -30.98 -39.50
N LEU A 410 8.55 -30.38 -39.97
CA LEU A 410 9.07 -30.65 -41.32
C LEU A 410 9.48 -32.12 -41.54
N ARG A 411 9.91 -32.83 -40.49
CA ARG A 411 10.14 -34.28 -40.57
C ARG A 411 8.84 -35.07 -40.71
N GLY A 412 7.78 -34.67 -40.01
CA GLY A 412 6.44 -35.21 -40.19
C GLY A 412 5.97 -35.08 -41.65
N LEU A 413 6.09 -33.88 -42.21
CA LEU A 413 5.77 -33.62 -43.63
C LEU A 413 6.61 -34.47 -44.59
N TYR A 414 7.91 -34.63 -44.34
CA TYR A 414 8.78 -35.48 -45.14
C TYR A 414 8.29 -36.93 -45.21
N HIS A 415 7.86 -37.50 -44.08
CA HIS A 415 7.32 -38.85 -44.04
C HIS A 415 6.05 -39.00 -44.90
N GLN A 416 5.17 -38.01 -44.88
CA GLN A 416 3.97 -37.99 -45.72
C GLN A 416 4.31 -37.94 -47.22
N ILE A 417 5.26 -37.10 -47.61
CA ILE A 417 5.76 -36.98 -48.99
C ILE A 417 6.39 -38.31 -49.47
N VAL A 418 7.19 -38.96 -48.62
CA VAL A 418 7.81 -40.26 -48.93
C VAL A 418 6.76 -41.35 -49.10
N TYR A 419 5.74 -41.38 -48.23
CA TYR A 419 4.61 -42.31 -48.34
C TYR A 419 3.92 -42.16 -49.70
N VAL A 420 3.50 -40.95 -50.06
CA VAL A 420 2.83 -40.68 -51.35
C VAL A 420 3.72 -41.08 -52.52
N ARG A 421 5.01 -40.75 -52.49
CA ARG A 421 5.96 -41.12 -53.55
C ARG A 421 6.10 -42.63 -53.72
N ARG A 422 6.09 -43.39 -52.61
CA ARG A 422 6.17 -44.85 -52.63
C ARG A 422 4.96 -45.46 -53.32
N VAL A 423 3.76 -45.00 -52.95
CA VAL A 423 2.51 -45.51 -53.53
C VAL A 423 2.45 -45.20 -55.03
N LEU A 424 2.85 -43.99 -55.46
CA LEU A 424 2.91 -43.60 -56.89
C LEU A 424 3.92 -44.37 -57.76
N ASN A 425 4.76 -45.22 -57.17
CA ASN A 425 5.71 -46.07 -57.88
C ASN A 425 5.27 -47.54 -57.93
N GLN A 426 4.09 -47.88 -57.39
CA GLN A 426 3.47 -49.20 -57.47
C GLN A 426 2.39 -49.22 -58.55
N ASP A 427 1.89 -50.41 -58.90
CA ASP A 427 0.70 -50.54 -59.75
C ASP A 427 -0.52 -50.03 -58.95
N VAL A 428 -1.08 -48.89 -59.38
CA VAL A 428 -2.14 -48.17 -58.67
C VAL A 428 -3.34 -47.95 -59.56
N THR A 429 -4.52 -48.07 -58.98
CA THR A 429 -5.81 -47.80 -59.63
C THR A 429 -6.12 -46.30 -59.64
N VAL A 430 -7.08 -45.90 -60.48
CA VAL A 430 -7.59 -44.52 -60.53
C VAL A 430 -8.23 -44.11 -59.20
N GLN A 431 -8.85 -45.05 -58.48
CA GLN A 431 -9.44 -44.80 -57.17
C GLN A 431 -8.35 -44.54 -56.10
N GLU A 432 -7.30 -45.35 -56.06
CA GLU A 432 -6.18 -45.12 -55.14
C GLU A 432 -5.47 -43.80 -55.42
N LEU A 433 -5.29 -43.43 -56.69
CA LEU A 433 -4.76 -42.11 -57.07
C LEU A 433 -5.66 -40.95 -56.61
N THR A 434 -6.98 -41.16 -56.61
CA THR A 434 -7.95 -40.17 -56.11
C THR A 434 -7.84 -40.02 -54.60
N ASP A 435 -7.71 -41.13 -53.88
CA ASP A 435 -7.59 -41.12 -52.42
C ASP A 435 -6.25 -40.50 -51.96
N ILE A 436 -5.16 -40.80 -52.67
CA ILE A 436 -3.85 -40.15 -52.45
C ILE A 436 -3.90 -38.65 -52.73
N ARG A 437 -4.67 -38.21 -53.72
CA ARG A 437 -4.83 -36.79 -54.04
C ARG A 437 -5.52 -36.04 -52.90
N TYR A 438 -6.57 -36.62 -52.31
CA TYR A 438 -7.24 -36.05 -51.14
C TYR A 438 -6.32 -36.05 -49.92
N HIS A 439 -5.64 -37.16 -49.64
CA HIS A 439 -4.63 -37.24 -48.57
C HIS A 439 -3.57 -36.14 -48.69
N LEU A 440 -3.05 -35.91 -49.91
CA LEU A 440 -2.05 -34.88 -50.14
C LEU A 440 -2.61 -33.46 -49.96
N ALA A 441 -3.88 -33.22 -50.28
CA ALA A 441 -4.56 -31.96 -50.02
C ALA A 441 -4.72 -31.69 -48.52
N ASP A 442 -5.08 -32.71 -47.75
CA ASP A 442 -5.18 -32.64 -46.29
C ASP A 442 -3.80 -32.36 -45.66
N VAL A 443 -2.76 -33.10 -46.08
CA VAL A 443 -1.37 -32.85 -45.67
C VAL A 443 -0.93 -31.42 -46.00
N MET A 444 -1.32 -30.88 -47.17
CA MET A 444 -1.01 -29.50 -47.52
C MET A 444 -1.71 -28.48 -46.61
N SER A 445 -2.94 -28.77 -46.20
CA SER A 445 -3.71 -27.93 -45.27
C SER A 445 -3.09 -27.97 -43.86
N ASP A 446 -2.86 -29.17 -43.33
CA ASP A 446 -2.36 -29.39 -41.97
C ASP A 446 -0.98 -28.77 -41.75
N TYR A 447 -0.10 -28.85 -42.77
CA TYR A 447 1.25 -28.30 -42.70
C TYR A 447 1.38 -26.89 -43.30
N TRP A 448 0.28 -26.22 -43.67
CA TRP A 448 0.34 -24.93 -44.38
C TRP A 448 1.14 -23.87 -43.62
N ASN A 449 0.88 -23.72 -42.32
CA ASN A 449 1.58 -22.75 -41.47
C ASN A 449 3.08 -23.07 -41.33
N VAL A 450 3.43 -24.36 -41.34
CA VAL A 450 4.83 -24.80 -41.31
C VAL A 450 5.50 -24.52 -42.65
N ILE A 451 4.84 -24.82 -43.77
CA ILE A 451 5.38 -24.62 -45.12
C ILE A 451 5.52 -23.13 -45.47
N SER A 452 4.62 -22.29 -44.99
CA SER A 452 4.59 -20.84 -45.26
C SER A 452 5.45 -20.00 -44.31
N SER A 453 5.98 -20.60 -43.24
CA SER A 453 6.89 -19.94 -42.29
C SER A 453 8.20 -19.49 -42.96
N ASP A 454 8.74 -18.36 -42.51
CA ASP A 454 10.05 -17.85 -42.92
C ASP A 454 11.22 -18.80 -42.57
N LEU A 455 10.97 -19.78 -41.70
CA LEU A 455 11.93 -20.84 -41.35
C LEU A 455 11.92 -22.00 -42.36
N SER A 456 10.98 -22.03 -43.31
CA SER A 456 10.82 -23.11 -44.28
C SER A 456 11.37 -22.78 -45.66
N SER A 457 11.97 -23.78 -46.31
CA SER A 457 12.40 -23.65 -47.71
C SER A 457 11.20 -23.75 -48.67
N PRO A 458 11.14 -22.93 -49.73
CA PRO A 458 10.13 -23.05 -50.79
C PRO A 458 10.10 -24.43 -51.48
N ILE A 459 11.14 -25.26 -51.28
CA ILE A 459 11.26 -26.59 -51.87
C ILE A 459 10.14 -27.54 -51.43
N TRP A 460 9.60 -27.40 -50.21
CA TRP A 460 8.51 -28.24 -49.70
C TRP A 460 7.23 -28.07 -50.51
N ARG A 461 6.85 -26.82 -50.78
CA ARG A 461 5.71 -26.48 -51.65
C ARG A 461 5.92 -27.01 -53.07
N ARG A 462 7.15 -26.91 -53.58
CA ARG A 462 7.51 -27.44 -54.91
C ARG A 462 7.37 -28.97 -54.97
N TYR A 463 7.83 -29.70 -53.95
CA TYR A 463 7.70 -31.16 -53.91
C TYR A 463 6.25 -31.62 -53.89
N LEU A 464 5.40 -30.96 -53.10
CA LEU A 464 3.96 -31.25 -53.03
C LEU A 464 3.29 -31.03 -54.38
N ASN A 465 3.59 -29.92 -55.06
CA ASN A 465 3.07 -29.63 -56.39
C ASN A 465 3.51 -30.68 -57.44
N ILE A 466 4.78 -31.10 -57.42
CA ILE A 466 5.29 -32.15 -58.33
C ILE A 466 4.55 -33.48 -58.12
N LEU A 467 4.24 -33.84 -56.87
CA LEU A 467 3.47 -35.05 -56.58
C LEU A 467 2.02 -34.92 -57.09
N LEU A 468 1.37 -33.76 -56.91
CA LEU A 468 0.04 -33.50 -57.47
C LEU A 468 0.03 -33.58 -59.01
N GLU A 469 1.04 -33.02 -59.67
CA GLU A 469 1.19 -33.13 -61.13
C GLU A 469 1.38 -34.59 -61.57
N LYS A 470 2.23 -35.36 -60.85
CA LYS A 470 2.45 -36.78 -61.14
C LYS A 470 1.18 -37.61 -60.96
N ILE A 471 0.43 -37.37 -59.89
CA ILE A 471 -0.90 -37.98 -59.66
C ILE A 471 -1.81 -37.67 -60.86
N GLY A 472 -1.95 -36.39 -61.23
CA GLY A 472 -2.78 -35.98 -62.36
C GLY A 472 -2.39 -36.64 -63.69
N ALA A 473 -1.10 -36.76 -63.97
CA ALA A 473 -0.58 -37.42 -65.16
C ALA A 473 -0.89 -38.93 -65.18
N GLN A 474 -0.67 -39.64 -64.07
CA GLN A 474 -0.99 -41.07 -63.95
C GLN A 474 -2.51 -41.32 -64.04
N THR A 475 -3.33 -40.49 -63.38
CA THR A 475 -4.80 -40.55 -63.48
C THR A 475 -5.25 -40.39 -64.93
N THR A 476 -4.68 -39.42 -65.67
CA THR A 476 -5.01 -39.19 -67.08
C THR A 476 -4.60 -40.37 -67.97
N SER A 477 -3.48 -41.02 -67.67
CA SER A 477 -3.02 -42.20 -68.42
C SER A 477 -3.95 -43.39 -68.22
N LEU A 478 -4.27 -43.72 -66.98
CA LEU A 478 -5.15 -44.85 -66.63
C LEU A 478 -6.60 -44.61 -67.03
N ALA A 479 -7.04 -43.34 -67.07
CA ALA A 479 -8.39 -42.97 -67.49
C ALA A 479 -8.71 -43.30 -68.96
N LYS A 480 -7.70 -43.43 -69.83
CA LYS A 480 -7.91 -43.68 -71.27
C LYS A 480 -8.55 -45.04 -71.57
N ASP A 481 -8.29 -46.02 -70.70
CA ASP A 481 -8.75 -47.39 -70.87
C ASP A 481 -10.05 -47.68 -70.09
N LEU A 482 -10.63 -46.66 -69.44
CA LEU A 482 -11.87 -46.80 -68.67
C LEU A 482 -13.12 -46.83 -69.57
N PRO A 483 -14.14 -47.62 -69.19
CA PRO A 483 -15.42 -47.60 -69.87
C PRO A 483 -16.12 -46.24 -69.68
N LYS A 484 -17.11 -45.93 -70.54
CA LYS A 484 -17.97 -44.77 -70.30
C LYS A 484 -18.82 -44.98 -69.05
N PRO A 485 -19.04 -43.93 -68.22
CA PRO A 485 -19.89 -44.03 -67.03
C PRO A 485 -21.33 -44.42 -67.44
N VAL A 486 -21.81 -45.55 -66.94
CA VAL A 486 -23.19 -46.00 -67.11
C VAL A 486 -24.07 -45.32 -66.06
N ALA A 487 -25.29 -44.88 -66.39
CA ALA A 487 -26.14 -44.16 -65.44
C ALA A 487 -26.38 -44.95 -64.13
N ILE A 488 -26.30 -44.28 -62.97
CA ILE A 488 -26.41 -44.89 -61.62
C ILE A 488 -27.66 -45.75 -61.49
N TRP A 489 -28.81 -45.28 -62.02
CA TRP A 489 -30.06 -46.04 -61.98
C TRP A 489 -29.99 -47.36 -62.77
N SER A 490 -29.25 -47.39 -63.88
CA SER A 490 -29.07 -48.60 -64.70
C SER A 490 -28.19 -49.60 -63.95
N ILE A 491 -27.03 -49.15 -63.44
CA ILE A 491 -26.14 -49.98 -62.63
C ILE A 491 -26.91 -50.57 -61.43
N THR A 492 -27.68 -49.74 -60.74
CA THR A 492 -28.46 -50.16 -59.57
C THR A 492 -29.51 -51.20 -59.94
N ASN A 493 -30.27 -50.99 -61.03
CA ASN A 493 -31.30 -51.92 -61.48
C ASN A 493 -30.68 -53.24 -61.96
N ASP A 494 -29.59 -53.19 -62.72
CA ASP A 494 -28.90 -54.37 -63.25
C ASP A 494 -28.39 -55.22 -62.09
N LEU A 495 -27.70 -54.61 -61.13
CA LEU A 495 -27.21 -55.30 -59.93
C LEU A 495 -28.35 -55.92 -59.12
N LEU A 496 -29.43 -55.18 -58.85
CA LEU A 496 -30.58 -55.71 -58.10
C LEU A 496 -31.33 -56.84 -58.83
N SER A 497 -31.27 -56.87 -60.16
CA SER A 497 -31.85 -57.93 -60.98
C SER A 497 -31.05 -59.23 -60.97
N TYR A 498 -29.76 -59.17 -60.62
CA TYR A 498 -28.88 -60.33 -60.63
C TYR A 498 -29.21 -61.33 -59.51
N PRO A 499 -29.04 -62.64 -59.78
CA PRO A 499 -29.13 -63.67 -58.75
C PRO A 499 -28.07 -63.42 -57.66
N LEU A 500 -28.36 -63.92 -56.45
CA LEU A 500 -27.51 -63.68 -55.27
C LEU A 500 -26.05 -64.07 -55.55
N GLU A 501 -25.84 -65.21 -56.19
CA GLU A 501 -24.53 -65.78 -56.51
C GLU A 501 -23.72 -64.85 -57.44
N LYS A 502 -24.38 -64.14 -58.36
CA LYS A 502 -23.72 -63.16 -59.22
C LYS A 502 -23.43 -61.86 -58.47
N ARG A 503 -24.32 -61.39 -57.60
CA ARG A 503 -24.06 -60.20 -56.76
C ARG A 503 -22.96 -60.42 -55.73
N MET A 504 -22.73 -61.66 -55.32
CA MET A 504 -21.67 -61.99 -54.37
C MET A 504 -20.27 -61.66 -54.90
N GLN A 505 -20.09 -61.66 -56.22
CA GLN A 505 -18.86 -61.19 -56.87
C GLN A 505 -18.51 -59.73 -56.55
N LEU A 506 -19.46 -58.88 -56.12
CA LEU A 506 -19.16 -57.50 -55.69
C LEU A 506 -18.15 -57.39 -54.53
N PHE A 507 -17.96 -58.49 -53.81
CA PHE A 507 -17.06 -58.60 -52.67
C PHE A 507 -15.70 -59.19 -53.04
N GLU A 508 -15.48 -59.53 -54.31
CA GLU A 508 -14.20 -59.99 -54.82
C GLU A 508 -13.67 -58.97 -55.82
N VAL A 509 -12.59 -58.28 -55.48
CA VAL A 509 -11.96 -57.23 -56.30
C VAL A 509 -11.59 -57.75 -57.69
N HIS A 510 -11.19 -59.02 -57.79
CA HIS A 510 -10.76 -59.64 -59.05
C HIS A 510 -11.85 -60.43 -59.78
N SER A 511 -13.06 -60.47 -59.25
CA SER A 511 -14.17 -61.10 -59.97
C SER A 511 -14.59 -60.27 -61.19
N PRO A 512 -15.26 -60.87 -62.20
CA PRO A 512 -15.76 -60.13 -63.35
C PRO A 512 -16.62 -58.92 -62.96
N LEU A 513 -17.54 -59.09 -62.00
CA LEU A 513 -18.41 -58.00 -61.53
C LEU A 513 -17.67 -56.99 -60.64
N GLY A 514 -16.72 -57.43 -59.82
CA GLY A 514 -15.88 -56.56 -58.99
C GLY A 514 -15.00 -55.65 -59.84
N ILE A 515 -14.36 -56.19 -60.88
CA ILE A 515 -13.59 -55.44 -61.87
C ILE A 515 -14.50 -54.46 -62.63
N GLU A 516 -15.67 -54.92 -63.07
CA GLU A 516 -16.63 -54.07 -63.78
C GLU A 516 -17.06 -52.87 -62.93
N MET A 517 -17.41 -53.08 -61.66
CA MET A 517 -17.84 -52.00 -60.76
C MET A 517 -16.67 -51.10 -60.33
N SER A 518 -15.47 -51.66 -60.16
CA SER A 518 -14.25 -50.86 -59.91
C SER A 518 -13.94 -49.94 -61.10
N ASN A 519 -14.10 -50.45 -62.32
CA ASN A 519 -13.95 -49.66 -63.54
C ASN A 519 -15.06 -48.61 -63.70
N GLN A 520 -16.30 -48.92 -63.33
CA GLN A 520 -17.39 -47.93 -63.31
C GLN A 520 -17.15 -46.83 -62.27
N LEU A 521 -16.73 -47.18 -61.05
CA LEU A 521 -16.34 -46.21 -60.03
C LEU A 521 -15.20 -45.31 -60.52
N SER A 522 -14.17 -45.90 -61.12
CA SER A 522 -13.06 -45.16 -61.73
C SER A 522 -13.52 -44.25 -62.87
N ALA A 523 -14.44 -44.71 -63.71
CA ALA A 523 -15.02 -43.91 -64.79
C ALA A 523 -15.84 -42.73 -64.27
N TYR A 524 -16.60 -42.91 -63.19
CA TYR A 524 -17.32 -41.84 -62.50
C TYR A 524 -16.37 -40.82 -61.89
N SER A 525 -15.34 -41.26 -61.16
CA SER A 525 -14.34 -40.38 -60.55
C SER A 525 -13.63 -39.47 -61.56
N VAL A 526 -13.49 -39.90 -62.82
CA VAL A 526 -12.84 -39.12 -63.89
C VAL A 526 -13.82 -38.24 -64.66
N ASN A 527 -15.01 -38.75 -64.98
CA ASN A 527 -15.90 -38.14 -65.98
C ASN A 527 -17.18 -37.50 -65.39
N LYS A 528 -17.43 -37.64 -64.08
CA LYS A 528 -18.63 -37.17 -63.39
C LYS A 528 -18.26 -36.30 -62.19
N SER A 529 -19.24 -35.62 -61.62
CA SER A 529 -18.99 -34.78 -60.43
C SER A 529 -18.62 -35.64 -59.21
N PRO A 530 -17.91 -35.08 -58.22
CA PRO A 530 -17.64 -35.77 -56.95
C PRO A 530 -18.92 -36.22 -56.24
N GLN A 531 -20.01 -35.44 -56.36
CA GLN A 531 -21.31 -35.77 -55.78
C GLN A 531 -21.91 -37.02 -56.43
N GLU A 532 -21.92 -37.10 -57.77
CA GLU A 532 -22.39 -38.29 -58.51
C GLU A 532 -21.52 -39.53 -58.24
N THR A 533 -20.20 -39.33 -58.09
CA THR A 533 -19.27 -40.42 -57.74
C THR A 533 -19.57 -40.97 -56.35
N GLN A 534 -19.81 -40.09 -55.39
CA GLN A 534 -20.20 -40.48 -54.04
C GLN A 534 -21.58 -41.14 -54.01
N GLU A 535 -22.52 -40.66 -54.82
CA GLU A 535 -23.84 -41.28 -54.97
C GLU A 535 -23.73 -42.72 -55.47
N LEU A 536 -22.87 -42.99 -56.48
CA LEU A 536 -22.60 -44.35 -56.95
C LEU A 536 -21.97 -45.22 -55.85
N LYS A 537 -20.97 -44.71 -55.11
CA LYS A 537 -20.36 -45.43 -53.97
C LYS A 537 -21.42 -45.84 -52.94
N ASN A 538 -22.25 -44.88 -52.51
CA ASN A 538 -23.32 -45.12 -51.56
C ASN A 538 -24.32 -46.17 -52.06
N LYS A 539 -24.65 -46.16 -53.36
CA LYS A 539 -25.53 -47.17 -53.96
C LYS A 539 -24.91 -48.56 -54.03
N LEU A 540 -23.63 -48.66 -54.35
CA LEU A 540 -22.91 -49.94 -54.32
C LEU A 540 -22.84 -50.49 -52.90
N ASP A 541 -22.58 -49.66 -51.89
CA ASP A 541 -22.57 -50.08 -50.50
C ASP A 541 -23.97 -50.52 -50.01
N GLU A 542 -25.02 -49.80 -50.41
CA GLU A 542 -26.40 -50.19 -50.15
C GLU A 542 -26.72 -51.57 -50.75
N ILE A 543 -26.30 -51.82 -51.99
CA ILE A 543 -26.50 -53.11 -52.69
C ILE A 543 -25.68 -54.22 -52.04
N LYS A 544 -24.42 -53.95 -51.68
CA LYS A 544 -23.56 -54.88 -50.92
C LYS A 544 -24.23 -55.25 -49.61
N HIS A 545 -24.71 -54.27 -48.84
CA HIS A 545 -25.42 -54.51 -47.60
C HIS A 545 -26.68 -55.38 -47.80
N ARG A 546 -27.54 -55.05 -48.78
CA ARG A 546 -28.72 -55.87 -49.13
C ARG A 546 -28.33 -57.29 -49.53
N THR A 547 -27.23 -57.45 -50.27
CA THR A 547 -26.72 -58.75 -50.73
C THR A 547 -26.22 -59.58 -49.55
N LYS A 548 -25.43 -58.99 -48.64
CA LYS A 548 -25.03 -59.60 -47.37
C LYS A 548 -26.25 -60.06 -46.56
N VAL A 549 -27.24 -59.20 -46.37
CA VAL A 549 -28.45 -59.53 -45.59
C VAL A 549 -29.24 -60.67 -46.25
N GLN A 550 -29.37 -60.67 -47.58
CA GLN A 550 -30.03 -61.77 -48.30
C GLN A 550 -29.24 -63.08 -48.22
N PHE A 551 -27.92 -63.02 -48.34
CA PHE A 551 -27.03 -64.18 -48.14
C PHE A 551 -27.20 -64.78 -46.75
N LEU A 552 -27.13 -63.96 -45.71
CA LEU A 552 -27.31 -64.40 -44.32
C LEU A 552 -28.72 -64.96 -44.10
N ASN A 553 -29.76 -64.33 -44.63
CA ASN A 553 -31.14 -64.85 -44.51
C ASN A 553 -31.37 -66.15 -45.28
N LYS A 554 -30.65 -66.39 -46.39
CA LYS A 554 -30.76 -67.61 -47.18
C LYS A 554 -29.99 -68.77 -46.54
N ASN A 555 -28.76 -68.51 -46.10
CA ASN A 555 -27.81 -69.55 -45.70
C ASN A 555 -27.68 -69.71 -44.18
N TRP A 556 -27.98 -68.66 -43.41
CA TRP A 556 -27.75 -68.56 -41.96
C TRP A 556 -28.97 -68.03 -41.19
N LYS A 557 -30.18 -68.28 -41.72
CA LYS A 557 -31.45 -67.77 -41.17
C LYS A 557 -31.62 -68.02 -39.67
N VAL A 558 -31.15 -69.18 -39.19
CA VAL A 558 -31.23 -69.58 -37.78
C VAL A 558 -30.43 -68.61 -36.89
N LEU A 559 -29.22 -68.22 -37.32
CA LEU A 559 -28.35 -67.30 -36.58
C LEU A 559 -28.86 -65.84 -36.61
N MET A 560 -29.69 -65.51 -37.58
CA MET A 560 -30.31 -64.18 -37.69
C MET A 560 -31.50 -64.00 -36.73
N GLY A 561 -32.07 -65.08 -36.20
CA GLY A 561 -33.22 -65.08 -35.31
C GLY A 561 -32.88 -65.07 -33.81
N SER A 562 -33.92 -65.11 -32.98
CA SER A 562 -33.78 -65.39 -31.53
C SER A 562 -33.70 -66.90 -31.30
N TRP A 563 -33.01 -67.32 -30.23
CA TRP A 563 -32.98 -68.72 -29.84
C TRP A 563 -34.38 -69.24 -29.46
N ASP A 564 -34.70 -70.45 -29.93
CA ASP A 564 -35.94 -71.17 -29.68
C ASP A 564 -35.62 -72.58 -29.16
N PRO A 565 -36.13 -72.98 -27.97
CA PRO A 565 -35.89 -74.30 -27.37
C PRO A 565 -36.41 -75.50 -28.18
N GLU A 566 -37.26 -75.29 -29.18
CA GLU A 566 -37.79 -76.35 -30.05
C GLU A 566 -37.03 -76.49 -31.38
N HIS A 567 -36.11 -75.58 -31.70
CA HIS A 567 -35.32 -75.59 -32.93
C HIS A 567 -33.88 -76.06 -32.68
N ASN A 568 -33.43 -77.10 -33.39
CA ASN A 568 -32.05 -77.57 -33.31
C ASN A 568 -31.09 -76.66 -34.10
N CYS A 569 -30.27 -75.88 -33.39
CA CYS A 569 -29.29 -74.98 -33.98
C CYS A 569 -27.90 -75.62 -34.21
N LEU A 570 -27.66 -76.84 -33.71
CA LEU A 570 -26.33 -77.47 -33.64
C LEU A 570 -25.67 -77.60 -35.01
N ASP A 571 -26.39 -78.08 -36.02
CA ASP A 571 -25.88 -78.26 -37.39
C ASP A 571 -25.43 -76.93 -38.01
N THR A 572 -26.15 -75.84 -37.70
CA THR A 572 -25.78 -74.49 -38.19
C THR A 572 -24.50 -73.98 -37.52
N PHE A 573 -24.29 -74.26 -36.23
CA PHE A 573 -23.06 -73.89 -35.53
C PHE A 573 -21.85 -74.69 -36.00
N LEU A 574 -22.01 -76.00 -36.26
CA LEU A 574 -20.94 -76.84 -36.82
C LEU A 574 -20.54 -76.36 -38.22
N ARG A 575 -21.52 -76.10 -39.09
CA ARG A 575 -21.26 -75.53 -40.42
C ARG A 575 -20.59 -74.15 -40.37
N ALA A 576 -20.93 -73.33 -39.37
CA ALA A 576 -20.30 -72.04 -39.18
C ALA A 576 -18.85 -72.19 -38.67
N GLY A 577 -18.61 -73.13 -37.74
CA GLY A 577 -17.27 -73.49 -37.30
C GLY A 577 -16.39 -74.00 -38.43
N ASP A 578 -16.90 -74.90 -39.28
CA ASP A 578 -16.17 -75.40 -40.45
C ASP A 578 -15.78 -74.27 -41.42
N LEU A 579 -16.65 -73.27 -41.62
CA LEU A 579 -16.35 -72.09 -42.43
C LEU A 579 -15.28 -71.21 -41.79
N LEU A 580 -15.37 -70.95 -40.48
CA LEU A 580 -14.43 -70.11 -39.74
C LEU A 580 -13.03 -70.73 -39.59
N CYS A 581 -12.91 -72.06 -39.71
CA CYS A 581 -11.65 -72.79 -39.61
C CYS A 581 -10.86 -72.87 -40.93
N ILE A 582 -11.32 -72.24 -42.02
CA ILE A 582 -10.56 -72.18 -43.27
C ILE A 582 -9.39 -71.19 -43.09
N GLU A 583 -8.16 -71.71 -43.06
CA GLU A 583 -6.94 -70.93 -42.77
C GLU A 583 -6.52 -69.97 -43.89
N GLU A 584 -6.78 -70.35 -45.15
CA GLU A 584 -6.47 -69.55 -46.35
C GLU A 584 -7.76 -69.30 -47.16
N PRO A 585 -8.63 -68.40 -46.69
CA PRO A 585 -9.89 -68.13 -47.38
C PRO A 585 -9.65 -67.35 -48.68
N SER A 586 -10.44 -67.62 -49.72
CA SER A 586 -10.59 -66.66 -50.82
C SER A 586 -11.17 -65.33 -50.30
N GLU A 587 -11.06 -64.25 -51.07
CA GLU A 587 -11.58 -62.93 -50.69
C GLU A 587 -13.08 -62.99 -50.31
N LEU A 588 -13.88 -63.73 -51.09
CA LEU A 588 -15.28 -63.98 -50.77
C LEU A 588 -15.45 -64.79 -49.48
N GLN A 589 -14.66 -65.85 -49.30
CA GLN A 589 -14.72 -66.68 -48.10
C GLN A 589 -14.34 -65.88 -46.85
N GLY A 590 -13.38 -64.97 -46.93
CA GLY A 590 -13.02 -64.08 -45.83
C GLY A 590 -14.18 -63.16 -45.44
N HIS A 591 -14.85 -62.58 -46.43
CA HIS A 591 -16.07 -61.81 -46.17
C HIS A 591 -17.21 -62.65 -45.60
N GLU A 592 -17.40 -63.88 -46.06
CA GLU A 592 -18.38 -64.80 -45.50
C GLU A 592 -18.04 -65.17 -44.05
N GLN A 593 -16.78 -65.42 -43.74
CA GLN A 593 -16.28 -65.65 -42.38
C GLN A 593 -16.61 -64.46 -41.47
N ASP A 594 -16.24 -63.23 -41.86
CA ASP A 594 -16.53 -62.00 -41.10
C ASP A 594 -18.03 -61.84 -40.80
N TRP A 595 -18.87 -62.13 -41.80
CA TRP A 595 -20.32 -61.95 -41.65
C TRP A 595 -20.92 -63.02 -40.77
N VAL A 596 -20.47 -64.27 -40.92
CA VAL A 596 -20.92 -65.42 -40.13
C VAL A 596 -20.47 -65.27 -38.69
N GLU A 597 -19.22 -64.88 -38.44
CA GLU A 597 -18.72 -64.54 -37.11
C GLU A 597 -19.55 -63.42 -36.48
N GLY A 598 -19.81 -62.35 -37.24
CA GLY A 598 -20.64 -61.24 -36.78
C GLY A 598 -22.06 -61.66 -36.38
N VAL A 599 -22.72 -62.55 -37.14
CA VAL A 599 -24.07 -63.01 -36.78
C VAL A 599 -24.06 -64.05 -35.67
N LEU A 600 -23.03 -64.89 -35.58
CA LEU A 600 -22.81 -65.80 -34.46
C LEU A 600 -22.65 -65.04 -33.15
N ASN A 601 -21.76 -64.04 -33.12
CA ASN A 601 -21.54 -63.19 -31.96
C ASN A 601 -22.82 -62.45 -31.55
N ASN A 602 -23.59 -61.94 -32.51
CA ASN A 602 -24.88 -61.31 -32.24
C ASN A 602 -25.92 -62.32 -31.70
N PHE A 603 -25.93 -63.55 -32.20
CA PHE A 603 -26.82 -64.61 -31.71
C PHE A 603 -26.46 -65.03 -30.27
N VAL A 604 -25.16 -65.19 -29.98
CA VAL A 604 -24.64 -65.45 -28.63
C VAL A 604 -24.94 -64.27 -27.69
N GLY A 605 -24.82 -63.02 -28.16
CA GLY A 605 -25.21 -61.84 -27.39
C GLY A 605 -26.70 -61.84 -27.04
N ARG A 606 -27.58 -62.18 -27.98
CA ARG A 606 -29.03 -62.34 -27.70
C ARG A 606 -29.31 -63.46 -26.70
N LEU A 607 -28.56 -64.56 -26.77
CA LEU A 607 -28.63 -65.64 -25.78
C LEU A 607 -28.18 -65.18 -24.39
N ALA A 608 -27.09 -64.41 -24.31
CA ALA A 608 -26.59 -63.83 -23.07
C ALA A 608 -27.64 -62.89 -22.44
N THR A 609 -28.35 -62.11 -23.26
CA THR A 609 -29.51 -61.33 -22.80
C THR A 609 -30.59 -62.24 -22.20
N GLN A 610 -30.94 -63.35 -22.84
CA GLN A 610 -31.93 -64.29 -22.27
C GLN A 610 -31.45 -64.90 -20.94
N VAL A 611 -30.17 -65.26 -20.82
CA VAL A 611 -29.58 -65.74 -19.55
C VAL A 611 -29.69 -64.66 -18.47
N ASN A 612 -29.39 -63.40 -18.79
CA ASN A 612 -29.51 -62.28 -17.86
C ASN A 612 -30.97 -62.00 -17.47
N GLU A 613 -31.90 -62.07 -18.42
CA GLU A 613 -33.33 -61.91 -18.14
C GLU A 613 -33.84 -62.99 -17.18
N PHE A 614 -33.43 -64.25 -17.39
CA PHE A 614 -33.74 -65.33 -16.46
C PHE A 614 -33.09 -65.13 -15.09
N TYR A 615 -31.84 -64.66 -15.05
CA TYR A 615 -31.15 -64.32 -13.81
C TYR A 615 -31.90 -63.25 -13.01
N SER A 616 -32.24 -62.14 -13.66
CA SER A 616 -33.02 -61.07 -13.03
C SER A 616 -34.40 -61.56 -12.57
N ALA A 617 -35.07 -62.40 -13.37
CA ALA A 617 -36.36 -62.97 -12.98
C ALA A 617 -36.27 -63.90 -11.75
N VAL A 618 -35.16 -64.64 -11.59
CA VAL A 618 -34.95 -65.56 -10.45
C VAL A 618 -34.50 -64.82 -9.19
N PHE A 619 -33.52 -63.92 -9.31
CA PHE A 619 -32.78 -63.38 -8.16
C PHE A 619 -33.09 -61.92 -7.84
N GLU A 620 -33.54 -61.12 -8.82
CA GLU A 620 -33.71 -59.67 -8.66
C GLU A 620 -35.20 -59.26 -8.60
N MET A 621 -36.11 -60.02 -9.21
CA MET A 621 -37.53 -59.69 -9.31
C MET A 621 -38.41 -60.72 -8.59
N SER A 622 -38.79 -60.43 -7.34
CA SER A 622 -39.36 -61.36 -6.35
C SER A 622 -40.75 -61.96 -6.65
N TYR A 623 -41.31 -61.81 -7.86
CA TYR A 623 -42.66 -62.30 -8.22
C TYR A 623 -42.80 -62.82 -9.65
N VAL A 624 -41.72 -62.97 -10.43
CA VAL A 624 -41.80 -63.48 -11.81
C VAL A 624 -41.76 -65.02 -11.81
N ARG A 625 -42.76 -65.67 -12.40
CA ARG A 625 -42.75 -67.13 -12.57
C ARG A 625 -41.76 -67.51 -13.67
N VAL A 626 -40.74 -68.28 -13.31
CA VAL A 626 -39.69 -68.75 -14.21
C VAL A 626 -40.09 -70.09 -14.83
N ASP A 627 -39.93 -70.22 -16.15
CA ASP A 627 -40.11 -71.50 -16.85
C ASP A 627 -38.83 -72.34 -16.73
N ASN A 628 -38.82 -73.23 -15.74
CA ASN A 628 -37.66 -74.08 -15.44
C ASN A 628 -37.31 -75.05 -16.57
N ILE A 629 -38.27 -75.45 -17.42
CA ILE A 629 -38.01 -76.34 -18.56
C ILE A 629 -37.25 -75.58 -19.64
N ARG A 630 -37.71 -74.37 -19.96
CA ARG A 630 -37.04 -73.50 -20.93
C ARG A 630 -35.67 -73.04 -20.44
N LEU A 631 -35.54 -72.69 -19.15
CA LEU A 631 -34.26 -72.36 -18.52
C LEU A 631 -33.29 -73.55 -18.57
N GLY A 632 -33.76 -74.77 -18.26
CA GLY A 632 -32.94 -75.98 -18.36
C GLY A 632 -32.41 -76.23 -19.77
N LYS A 633 -33.28 -76.12 -20.79
CA LYS A 633 -32.86 -76.23 -22.21
C LYS A 633 -31.85 -75.16 -22.61
N LEU A 634 -32.03 -73.92 -22.14
CA LEU A 634 -31.12 -72.80 -22.41
C LEU A 634 -29.74 -73.06 -21.83
N LEU A 635 -29.66 -73.48 -20.57
CA LEU A 635 -28.37 -73.75 -19.90
C LEU A 635 -27.65 -74.97 -20.51
N VAL A 636 -28.37 -76.02 -20.92
CA VAL A 636 -27.77 -77.16 -21.65
C VAL A 636 -27.16 -76.69 -22.97
N PHE A 637 -27.85 -75.81 -23.69
CA PHE A 637 -27.32 -75.25 -24.94
C PHE A 637 -26.14 -74.29 -24.69
N TRP A 638 -26.20 -73.50 -23.62
CA TRP A 638 -25.11 -72.63 -23.17
C TRP A 638 -23.84 -73.42 -22.85
N ASP A 639 -23.95 -74.54 -22.11
CA ASP A 639 -22.83 -75.43 -21.80
C ASP A 639 -22.21 -76.04 -23.06
N TRP A 640 -23.03 -76.35 -24.06
CA TRP A 640 -22.55 -76.86 -25.34
C TRP A 640 -21.74 -75.80 -26.09
N LEU A 641 -22.21 -74.54 -26.11
CA LEU A 641 -21.49 -73.41 -26.69
C LEU A 641 -20.17 -73.14 -25.95
N GLU A 642 -20.17 -73.20 -24.62
CA GLU A 642 -19.00 -73.04 -23.76
C GLU A 642 -17.93 -74.10 -24.08
N LYS A 643 -18.31 -75.38 -24.11
CA LYS A 643 -17.41 -76.50 -24.46
C LYS A 643 -16.90 -76.44 -25.89
N GLY A 644 -17.72 -75.93 -26.81
CA GLY A 644 -17.36 -75.74 -28.21
C GLY A 644 -16.50 -74.50 -28.48
N GLY A 645 -16.25 -73.66 -27.47
CA GLY A 645 -15.46 -72.44 -27.63
C GLY A 645 -16.19 -71.30 -28.37
N PHE A 646 -17.52 -71.32 -28.41
CA PHE A 646 -18.34 -70.33 -29.12
C PHE A 646 -18.76 -69.13 -28.26
N LEU A 647 -18.44 -69.12 -26.96
CA LEU A 647 -18.69 -68.02 -26.05
C LEU A 647 -17.46 -67.11 -25.97
N PHE A 648 -17.44 -66.06 -26.79
CA PHE A 648 -16.36 -65.07 -26.76
C PHE A 648 -16.87 -63.74 -26.17
N GLY A 649 -16.23 -63.25 -25.10
CA GLY A 649 -16.50 -61.92 -24.54
C GLY A 649 -17.80 -61.75 -23.74
N GLN A 650 -18.34 -62.80 -23.11
CA GLN A 650 -19.56 -62.74 -22.28
C GLN A 650 -19.36 -63.18 -20.80
N PRO A 651 -18.31 -62.70 -20.09
CA PRO A 651 -17.92 -63.23 -18.76
C PRO A 651 -19.02 -63.05 -17.69
N VAL A 652 -19.79 -61.97 -17.77
CA VAL A 652 -20.85 -61.66 -16.79
C VAL A 652 -22.03 -62.64 -16.91
N SER A 653 -22.34 -63.09 -18.13
CA SER A 653 -23.41 -64.05 -18.35
C SER A 653 -22.99 -65.49 -18.05
N GLU A 654 -21.69 -65.80 -18.09
CA GLU A 654 -21.15 -67.09 -17.65
C GLU A 654 -21.29 -67.27 -16.12
N GLU A 655 -20.95 -66.25 -15.33
CA GLU A 655 -21.15 -66.27 -13.88
C GLU A 655 -22.64 -66.41 -13.51
N LYS A 656 -23.51 -65.65 -14.19
CA LYS A 656 -24.97 -65.71 -14.01
C LYS A 656 -25.55 -67.05 -14.44
N ALA A 657 -25.06 -67.66 -15.52
CA ALA A 657 -25.45 -69.00 -15.93
C ALA A 657 -25.06 -70.03 -14.84
N ALA A 658 -23.88 -69.92 -14.24
CA ALA A 658 -23.46 -70.80 -13.15
C ALA A 658 -24.35 -70.68 -11.90
N GLU A 659 -24.80 -69.47 -11.56
CA GLU A 659 -25.75 -69.25 -10.46
C GLU A 659 -27.17 -69.76 -10.79
N LEU A 660 -27.65 -69.56 -12.01
CA LEU A 660 -28.92 -70.14 -12.48
C LEU A 660 -28.91 -71.68 -12.47
N ARG A 661 -27.76 -72.31 -12.76
CA ARG A 661 -27.57 -73.76 -12.62
C ARG A 661 -27.73 -74.19 -11.15
N LYS A 662 -27.13 -73.47 -10.20
CA LYS A 662 -27.30 -73.74 -8.75
C LYS A 662 -28.78 -73.65 -8.36
N TYR A 663 -29.45 -72.59 -8.77
CA TYR A 663 -30.88 -72.41 -8.54
C TYR A 663 -31.73 -73.58 -9.08
N LEU A 664 -31.52 -74.00 -10.34
CA LEU A 664 -32.25 -75.15 -10.89
C LEU A 664 -31.95 -76.46 -10.14
N SER A 665 -30.72 -76.66 -9.67
CA SER A 665 -30.35 -77.84 -8.89
C SER A 665 -30.97 -77.88 -7.50
N GLU A 666 -31.14 -76.71 -6.87
CA GLU A 666 -31.78 -76.57 -5.55
C GLU A 666 -33.31 -76.72 -5.63
N GLN A 667 -33.92 -76.43 -6.78
CA GLN A 667 -35.36 -76.61 -7.04
C GLN A 667 -35.73 -78.06 -7.44
N HIS A 668 -34.75 -78.91 -7.75
CA HIS A 668 -34.94 -80.33 -8.13
C HIS A 668 -34.52 -81.33 -7.04
N VAL A 669 -34.42 -80.88 -5.78
CA VAL A 669 -34.35 -81.73 -4.57
C VAL A 669 -35.74 -81.96 -3.99
#